data_AF-A0A2E5W0L7-F1
#
_entry.id   AF-A0A2E5W0L7-F1
#
_cell.length_a   1.000
_cell.length_b   1.000
_cell.length_c   1.000
_cell.angle_alpha   90.00
_cell.angle_beta   90.00
_cell.angle_gamma   90.00
#
_symmetry.space_group_name_H-M   'P 1'
#
loop_
_entity.id
_entity.type
_entity.pdbx_description
1 polymer ?
#
loop_
_entity_poly.entity_id
_entity_poly.type
_entity_poly.pdbx_seq_one_letter_code
_entity_poly.pdbx_strand_id
1 'polypeptide(L)'
;MAADTGIYITWVTGAILISIAMIPIFKPPYAKISADGFIDMFRRYWAHMIVVFSVYLWKDLLDGLDRVLMANTQLDMTFLVFAIEGDTVLWVQEGLRSDFLDVAMTHFYVMGFMTATFSSFVYPIYFDDRHMADRVSLSMFWVYVLAIPFYLFLNVKVTGNYIEGMETIAYDLTPEIHNWFNRIDPFTNGMPSLHIGLPFAIWLSMHRWDEDGRWERFRRFLLIFILLTSISIIYLGIHWIVDIIGGMVVAIMAVNLTEKTHQPIWRFADERLFTRRLARILDDPVGSFKRSLNSSIRVLDPLKEPGKNQTGALILALLVMTGSVILWDVTHQRISIEEAESPTSASGSGEWLVWVEDSEDGVSITAENVSSGENRTIGGETWLSPPRIVTSGSSFVVFSENRADYFEQDGGSGILHPLFRENTLEGIVDLSIASDSSGNKKLAILFERDLVLIDTQDGSEKSVSLQSNSSVIASYGPLIAISEKSTSGPIVNITSVDSDLIITIPLDPRSNVRTDQSIENSGVSLEFKNSSVVELVMESNWLVATVDVGQFNRTILVDTLSFNQSIISNPRWDSSSPSIGNGIVAFLQVTRDDLNSIGDGSKRNNDLYVHYLESSQTDQLTNDEDVDQSLPQTLFNGIAFIEEDGQGQKTLGVHSFEDPIEDRNRLLLQATVLVMIPLIFLWVTQSFGVQQILTRQA
;
A
#
# COMPACT_ATOMS: atom_id res chain seq x y z
N MET A 1 15.83 12.83 -19.58
CA MET A 1 16.30 11.44 -19.36
C MET A 1 17.82 11.28 -19.26
N ALA A 2 18.68 12.24 -19.63
CA ALA A 2 20.15 12.11 -19.48
C ALA A 2 20.76 12.83 -18.25
N ALA A 3 19.99 13.64 -17.53
CA ALA A 3 20.46 14.37 -16.34
C ALA A 3 20.32 13.55 -15.04
N ASP A 4 19.33 12.65 -14.97
CA ASP A 4 18.90 11.98 -13.73
C ASP A 4 19.81 10.83 -13.25
N THR A 5 20.79 10.40 -14.06
CA THR A 5 21.81 9.40 -13.67
C THR A 5 23.12 10.00 -13.17
N GLY A 6 23.25 11.34 -13.18
CA GLY A 6 24.52 12.03 -12.90
C GLY A 6 25.03 11.81 -11.47
N ILE A 7 24.17 11.92 -10.45
CA ILE A 7 24.60 11.87 -9.05
C ILE A 7 25.01 10.47 -8.60
N TYR A 8 24.28 9.44 -9.04
CA TYR A 8 24.64 8.05 -8.79
C TYR A 8 25.98 7.68 -9.41
N ILE A 9 26.18 8.03 -10.70
CA ILE A 9 27.46 7.80 -11.37
C ILE A 9 28.58 8.54 -10.64
N THR A 10 28.30 9.74 -10.12
CA THR A 10 29.26 10.53 -9.33
C THR A 10 29.63 9.84 -8.02
N TRP A 11 28.67 9.34 -7.25
CA TRP A 11 28.95 8.61 -6.01
C TRP A 11 29.66 7.28 -6.24
N VAL A 12 29.25 6.49 -7.23
CA VAL A 12 29.92 5.22 -7.55
C VAL A 12 31.34 5.47 -8.05
N THR A 13 31.51 6.41 -8.99
CA THR A 13 32.84 6.74 -9.52
C THR A 13 33.72 7.32 -8.42
N GLY A 14 33.17 8.22 -7.58
CA GLY A 14 33.84 8.78 -6.42
C GLY A 14 34.28 7.70 -5.44
N ALA A 15 33.40 6.76 -5.11
CA ALA A 15 33.70 5.65 -4.20
C ALA A 15 34.81 4.73 -4.73
N ILE A 16 34.79 4.42 -6.04
CA ILE A 16 35.85 3.64 -6.70
C ILE A 16 37.18 4.40 -6.65
N LEU A 17 37.18 5.69 -7.02
CA LEU A 17 38.39 6.53 -7.01
C LEU A 17 38.98 6.67 -5.60
N ILE A 18 38.14 6.92 -4.59
CA ILE A 18 38.56 6.98 -3.18
C ILE A 18 39.14 5.63 -2.75
N SER A 19 38.46 4.52 -3.06
CA SER A 19 38.94 3.18 -2.72
C SER A 19 40.32 2.87 -3.31
N ILE A 20 40.57 3.27 -4.57
CA ILE A 20 41.88 3.13 -5.22
C ILE A 20 42.91 4.06 -4.57
N ALA A 21 42.54 5.32 -4.31
CA ALA A 21 43.42 6.31 -3.68
C ALA A 21 43.84 5.90 -2.25
N MET A 22 43.01 5.14 -1.54
CA MET A 22 43.28 4.64 -0.19
C MET A 22 44.18 3.38 -0.14
N ILE A 23 44.46 2.72 -1.28
CA ILE A 23 45.32 1.52 -1.34
C ILE A 23 46.69 1.73 -0.64
N PRO A 24 47.42 2.84 -0.84
CA PRO A 24 48.72 3.06 -0.19
C PRO A 24 48.64 3.13 1.35
N ILE A 25 47.49 3.52 1.89
CA ILE A 25 47.26 3.69 3.32
C ILE A 25 47.02 2.32 3.99
N PHE A 26 46.21 1.48 3.34
CA PHE A 26 45.70 0.22 3.89
C PHE A 26 46.35 -1.04 3.37
N LYS A 27 47.32 -0.94 2.45
CA LYS A 27 48.08 -2.10 1.97
C LYS A 27 48.72 -2.88 3.13
N PRO A 28 48.84 -4.22 3.01
CA PRO A 28 49.67 -5.00 3.91
C PRO A 28 51.10 -4.44 3.98
N PRO A 29 51.78 -4.50 5.14
CA PRO A 29 53.10 -3.88 5.33
C PRO A 29 54.13 -4.32 4.28
N TYR A 30 54.08 -5.58 3.89
CA TYR A 30 55.00 -6.23 2.95
C TYR A 30 54.57 -6.14 1.47
N ALA A 31 53.35 -5.69 1.17
CA ALA A 31 52.83 -5.69 -0.20
C ALA A 31 53.35 -4.49 -1.02
N LYS A 32 53.65 -4.74 -2.30
CA LYS A 32 53.99 -3.69 -3.29
C LYS A 32 52.78 -3.42 -4.17
N ILE A 33 52.62 -2.16 -4.57
CA ILE A 33 51.55 -1.73 -5.48
C ILE A 33 52.07 -1.87 -6.91
N SER A 34 51.35 -2.58 -7.76
CA SER A 34 51.68 -2.76 -9.18
C SER A 34 50.44 -2.68 -10.07
N ALA A 35 50.63 -2.30 -11.33
CA ALA A 35 49.56 -2.33 -12.33
C ALA A 35 49.12 -3.78 -12.63
N ASP A 36 50.05 -4.72 -12.61
CA ASP A 36 49.78 -6.15 -12.80
C ASP A 36 48.81 -6.72 -11.75
N GLY A 37 48.81 -6.17 -10.52
CA GLY A 37 47.87 -6.56 -9.47
C GLY A 37 46.39 -6.38 -9.87
N PHE A 38 46.07 -5.33 -10.63
CA PHE A 38 44.71 -5.12 -11.13
C PHE A 38 44.32 -6.20 -12.16
N ILE A 39 45.23 -6.55 -13.06
CA ILE A 39 44.99 -7.59 -14.07
C ILE A 39 44.82 -8.96 -13.38
N ASP A 40 45.69 -9.25 -12.39
CA ASP A 40 45.65 -10.49 -11.63
C ASP A 40 44.37 -10.65 -10.82
N MET A 41 43.86 -9.56 -10.25
CA MET A 41 42.57 -9.53 -9.56
C MET A 41 41.44 -10.05 -10.48
N PHE A 42 41.27 -9.49 -11.67
CA PHE A 42 40.21 -9.92 -12.59
C PHE A 42 40.41 -11.36 -13.09
N ARG A 43 41.66 -11.76 -13.35
CA ARG A 43 41.99 -13.09 -13.86
C ARG A 43 41.80 -14.20 -12.83
N ARG A 44 42.19 -13.97 -11.58
CA ARG A 44 42.26 -15.01 -10.52
C ARG A 44 41.05 -15.02 -9.59
N TYR A 45 40.25 -13.94 -9.54
CA TYR A 45 39.15 -13.82 -8.58
C TYR A 45 37.79 -13.58 -9.26
N TRP A 46 37.62 -14.03 -10.51
CA TRP A 46 36.36 -13.88 -11.23
C TRP A 46 35.18 -14.59 -10.56
N ALA A 47 35.42 -15.74 -9.92
CA ALA A 47 34.38 -16.44 -9.15
C ALA A 47 33.94 -15.62 -7.93
N HIS A 48 34.88 -15.01 -7.20
CA HIS A 48 34.59 -14.11 -6.07
C HIS A 48 33.78 -12.90 -6.51
N MET A 49 34.15 -12.31 -7.65
CA MET A 49 33.39 -11.21 -8.23
C MET A 49 31.97 -11.64 -8.56
N ILE A 50 31.76 -12.80 -9.18
CA ILE A 50 30.39 -13.30 -9.47
C ILE A 50 29.60 -13.48 -8.17
N VAL A 51 30.17 -14.09 -7.12
CA VAL A 51 29.46 -14.30 -5.85
C VAL A 51 29.02 -12.97 -5.24
N VAL A 52 29.94 -12.00 -5.12
CA VAL A 52 29.62 -10.70 -4.52
C VAL A 52 28.68 -9.88 -5.41
N PHE A 53 28.93 -9.82 -6.73
CA PHE A 53 28.10 -9.05 -7.64
C PHE A 53 26.74 -9.70 -7.92
N SER A 54 26.58 -11.01 -7.66
CA SER A 54 25.26 -11.66 -7.78
C SER A 54 24.23 -11.03 -6.86
N VAL A 55 24.64 -10.49 -5.70
CA VAL A 55 23.76 -9.80 -4.75
C VAL A 55 22.99 -8.65 -5.42
N TYR A 56 23.63 -7.89 -6.32
CA TYR A 56 22.94 -6.82 -7.06
C TYR A 56 21.88 -7.36 -8.01
N LEU A 57 22.08 -8.55 -8.60
CA LEU A 57 21.07 -9.20 -9.45
C LEU A 57 19.87 -9.68 -8.62
N TRP A 58 20.14 -10.22 -7.42
CA TRP A 58 19.08 -10.68 -6.52
C TRP A 58 18.29 -9.51 -5.93
N LYS A 59 18.94 -8.37 -5.69
CA LYS A 59 18.28 -7.18 -5.13
C LYS A 59 17.07 -6.75 -5.95
N ASP A 60 17.24 -6.51 -7.25
CA ASP A 60 16.13 -6.02 -8.09
C ASP A 60 14.95 -7.01 -8.11
N LEU A 61 15.24 -8.31 -8.11
CA LEU A 61 14.21 -9.36 -8.03
C LEU A 61 13.49 -9.34 -6.68
N LEU A 62 14.23 -9.22 -5.59
CA LEU A 62 13.70 -9.23 -4.23
C LEU A 62 12.91 -7.97 -3.91
N ASP A 63 13.37 -6.80 -4.36
CA ASP A 63 12.63 -5.53 -4.20
C ASP A 63 11.32 -5.54 -5.02
N GLY A 64 11.29 -6.29 -6.13
CA GLY A 64 10.06 -6.55 -6.87
C GLY A 64 9.10 -7.46 -6.09
N LEU A 65 9.63 -8.52 -5.48
CA LEU A 65 8.84 -9.44 -4.64
C LEU A 65 8.32 -8.76 -3.37
N ASP A 66 9.13 -7.95 -2.70
CA ASP A 66 8.75 -7.17 -1.51
C ASP A 66 7.61 -6.21 -1.84
N ARG A 67 7.72 -5.44 -2.93
CA ARG A 67 6.63 -4.55 -3.37
C ARG A 67 5.32 -5.29 -3.64
N VAL A 68 5.38 -6.47 -4.28
CA VAL A 68 4.19 -7.30 -4.52
C VAL A 68 3.64 -7.85 -3.21
N LEU A 69 4.49 -8.29 -2.28
CA LEU A 69 4.06 -8.78 -0.97
C LEU A 69 3.44 -7.66 -0.15
N MET A 70 4.08 -6.49 -0.02
CA MET A 70 3.54 -5.35 0.70
C MET A 70 2.21 -4.86 0.12
N ALA A 71 2.12 -4.70 -1.19
CA ALA A 71 0.90 -4.24 -1.85
C ALA A 71 -0.29 -5.16 -1.55
N ASN A 72 -0.03 -6.46 -1.36
CA ASN A 72 -1.06 -7.45 -1.12
C ASN A 72 -1.30 -7.75 0.37
N THR A 73 -0.29 -7.63 1.22
CA THR A 73 -0.34 -8.13 2.62
C THR A 73 -0.31 -7.04 3.66
N GLN A 74 0.10 -5.81 3.30
CA GLN A 74 0.30 -4.68 4.21
C GLN A 74 1.07 -5.06 5.49
N LEU A 75 2.00 -6.02 5.38
CA LEU A 75 2.83 -6.44 6.50
C LEU A 75 3.67 -5.26 6.98
N ASP A 76 3.25 -4.63 8.07
CA ASP A 76 3.98 -3.54 8.73
C ASP A 76 4.25 -3.93 10.18
N MET A 77 5.52 -4.22 10.49
CA MET A 77 5.99 -4.56 11.83
C MET A 77 6.64 -3.36 12.54
N THR A 78 6.55 -2.15 11.96
CA THR A 78 7.17 -0.93 12.49
C THR A 78 6.64 -0.59 13.88
N PHE A 79 5.36 -0.88 14.16
CA PHE A 79 4.74 -0.66 15.47
C PHE A 79 5.47 -1.40 16.61
N LEU A 80 6.05 -2.58 16.34
CA LEU A 80 6.81 -3.34 17.34
C LEU A 80 8.12 -2.65 17.70
N VAL A 81 8.80 -2.08 16.72
CA VAL A 81 10.05 -1.34 16.91
C VAL A 81 9.76 0.00 17.59
N PHE A 82 8.72 0.70 17.15
CA PHE A 82 8.27 1.94 17.78
C PHE A 82 7.85 1.75 19.24
N ALA A 83 7.20 0.64 19.59
CA ALA A 83 6.87 0.34 20.98
C ALA A 83 8.10 0.18 21.90
N ILE A 84 9.27 -0.16 21.34
CA ILE A 84 10.53 -0.31 22.07
C ILE A 84 11.28 1.03 22.17
N GLU A 85 11.36 1.77 21.08
CA GLU A 85 12.24 2.96 20.96
C GLU A 85 11.51 4.29 21.11
N GLY A 86 10.21 4.35 20.80
CA GLY A 86 9.42 5.58 20.71
C GLY A 86 10.13 6.63 19.86
N ASP A 87 10.08 7.88 20.32
CA ASP A 87 10.66 9.03 19.63
C ASP A 87 12.17 9.23 19.90
N THR A 88 12.86 8.23 20.45
CA THR A 88 14.28 8.35 20.83
C THR A 88 15.16 8.75 19.64
N VAL A 89 14.90 8.18 18.46
CA VAL A 89 15.62 8.47 17.22
C VAL A 89 15.35 9.90 16.72
N LEU A 90 14.11 10.40 16.89
CA LEU A 90 13.74 11.79 16.58
C LEU A 90 14.51 12.76 17.47
N TRP A 91 14.59 12.50 18.78
CA TRP A 91 15.36 13.33 19.70
C TRP A 91 16.85 13.43 19.31
N VAL A 92 17.44 12.34 18.82
CA VAL A 92 18.83 12.34 18.31
C VAL A 92 18.95 13.19 17.04
N GLN A 93 18.00 13.08 16.12
CA GLN A 93 17.99 13.88 14.89
C GLN A 93 17.88 15.37 15.21
N GLU A 94 16.88 15.78 16.00
CA GLU A 94 16.67 17.18 16.39
C GLU A 94 17.85 17.77 17.18
N GLY A 95 18.41 16.99 18.11
CA GLY A 95 19.50 17.45 18.97
C GLY A 95 20.82 17.69 18.22
N LEU A 96 21.03 17.06 17.07
CA LEU A 96 22.25 17.18 16.27
C LEU A 96 22.06 18.02 14.99
N ARG A 97 20.82 18.42 14.67
CA ARG A 97 20.46 18.94 13.36
C ARG A 97 21.22 20.21 12.96
N SER A 98 21.79 20.19 11.74
CA SER A 98 22.33 21.39 11.09
C SER A 98 22.47 21.20 9.58
N ASP A 99 22.29 22.26 8.79
CA ASP A 99 22.39 22.23 7.32
C ASP A 99 23.72 21.62 6.81
N PHE A 100 24.82 21.89 7.53
CA PHE A 100 26.12 21.31 7.19
C PHE A 100 26.13 19.79 7.41
N LEU A 101 25.55 19.33 8.52
CA LEU A 101 25.54 17.92 8.88
C LEU A 101 24.60 17.12 7.98
N ASP A 102 23.50 17.71 7.49
CA ASP A 102 22.59 17.11 6.50
C ASP A 102 23.34 16.73 5.22
N VAL A 103 24.08 17.68 4.64
CA VAL A 103 24.88 17.45 3.44
C VAL A 103 26.01 16.46 3.73
N ALA A 104 26.76 16.67 4.82
CA ALA A 104 27.94 15.87 5.14
C ALA A 104 27.58 14.41 5.43
N MET A 105 26.54 14.16 6.23
CA MET A 105 26.11 12.81 6.61
C MET A 105 25.48 12.06 5.44
N THR A 106 24.69 12.72 4.59
CA THR A 106 24.12 12.10 3.38
C THR A 106 25.22 11.58 2.45
N HIS A 107 26.22 12.43 2.15
CA HIS A 107 27.34 12.03 1.29
C HIS A 107 28.26 10.99 1.96
N PHE A 108 28.52 11.14 3.26
CA PHE A 108 29.30 10.17 4.03
C PHE A 108 28.62 8.80 4.04
N TYR A 109 27.31 8.76 4.28
CA TYR A 109 26.51 7.54 4.27
C TYR A 109 26.57 6.86 2.90
N VAL A 110 26.13 7.52 1.83
CA VAL A 110 26.00 6.86 0.52
C VAL A 110 27.38 6.51 -0.07
N MET A 111 28.23 7.51 -0.26
CA MET A 111 29.54 7.31 -0.92
C MET A 111 30.54 6.59 0.00
N GLY A 112 30.50 6.88 1.30
CA GLY A 112 31.38 6.23 2.27
C GLY A 112 31.04 4.75 2.46
N PHE A 113 29.75 4.38 2.50
CA PHE A 113 29.34 2.98 2.52
C PHE A 113 29.78 2.22 1.27
N MET A 114 29.58 2.80 0.08
CA MET A 114 30.07 2.22 -1.17
C MET A 114 31.60 2.04 -1.14
N THR A 115 32.33 3.03 -0.64
CA THR A 115 33.79 2.96 -0.51
C THR A 115 34.21 1.85 0.46
N ALA A 116 33.62 1.79 1.65
CA ALA A 116 33.98 0.82 2.67
C ALA A 116 33.69 -0.62 2.20
N THR A 117 32.53 -0.87 1.60
CA THR A 117 32.15 -2.20 1.11
C THR A 117 32.96 -2.61 -0.13
N PHE A 118 33.14 -1.71 -1.10
CA PHE A 118 33.93 -1.98 -2.30
C PHE A 118 35.40 -2.24 -1.96
N SER A 119 36.04 -1.37 -1.16
CA SER A 119 37.44 -1.54 -0.74
C SER A 119 37.65 -2.83 0.07
N SER A 120 36.69 -3.20 0.92
CA SER A 120 36.74 -4.43 1.72
C SER A 120 36.82 -5.69 0.87
N PHE A 121 36.12 -5.69 -0.27
CA PHE A 121 36.19 -6.79 -1.23
C PHE A 121 37.45 -6.70 -2.11
N VAL A 122 37.78 -5.51 -2.61
CA VAL A 122 38.85 -5.28 -3.58
C VAL A 122 40.24 -5.48 -2.99
N TYR A 123 40.48 -5.07 -1.74
CA TYR A 123 41.84 -5.11 -1.19
C TYR A 123 42.39 -6.54 -1.04
N PRO A 124 41.66 -7.52 -0.46
CA PRO A 124 42.14 -8.90 -0.41
C PRO A 124 42.46 -9.49 -1.78
N ILE A 125 41.62 -9.23 -2.79
CA ILE A 125 41.81 -9.79 -4.14
C ILE A 125 42.91 -9.08 -4.93
N TYR A 126 43.08 -7.76 -4.75
CA TYR A 126 44.13 -6.97 -5.39
C TYR A 126 45.53 -7.37 -4.87
N PHE A 127 45.65 -7.64 -3.58
CA PHE A 127 46.90 -8.07 -2.94
C PHE A 127 47.12 -9.60 -2.96
N ASP A 128 46.29 -10.34 -3.69
CA ASP A 128 46.33 -11.81 -3.82
C ASP A 128 46.26 -12.56 -2.48
N ASP A 129 45.54 -11.99 -1.50
CA ASP A 129 45.25 -12.61 -0.22
C ASP A 129 44.01 -13.51 -0.33
N ARG A 130 44.19 -14.69 -0.93
CA ARG A 130 43.12 -15.65 -1.13
C ARG A 130 42.44 -16.06 0.16
N HIS A 131 43.21 -16.21 1.22
CA HIS A 131 42.71 -16.62 2.53
C HIS A 131 41.66 -15.63 3.05
N MET A 132 41.92 -14.34 2.93
CA MET A 132 40.95 -13.31 3.34
C MET A 132 39.85 -13.12 2.30
N ALA A 133 40.18 -13.15 1.01
CA ALA A 133 39.21 -12.99 -0.07
C ALA A 133 38.07 -14.03 0.00
N ASP A 134 38.41 -15.30 0.23
CA ASP A 134 37.44 -16.40 0.38
C ASP A 134 36.43 -16.16 1.51
N ARG A 135 36.88 -15.57 2.62
CA ARG A 135 36.06 -15.38 3.82
C ARG A 135 35.25 -14.10 3.78
N VAL A 136 35.85 -13.02 3.30
CA VAL A 136 35.19 -11.71 3.20
C VAL A 136 34.06 -11.78 2.18
N SER A 137 34.33 -12.28 0.98
CA SER A 137 33.31 -12.40 -0.08
C SER A 137 32.13 -13.27 0.35
N LEU A 138 32.39 -14.41 1.00
CA LEU A 138 31.34 -15.31 1.45
C LEU A 138 30.56 -14.76 2.66
N SER A 139 31.23 -14.02 3.55
CA SER A 139 30.54 -13.34 4.66
C SER A 139 29.61 -12.24 4.14
N MET A 140 30.04 -11.45 3.15
CA MET A 140 29.18 -10.47 2.50
C MET A 140 27.96 -11.13 1.85
N PHE A 141 28.17 -12.26 1.15
CA PHE A 141 27.08 -13.04 0.57
C PHE A 141 26.09 -13.55 1.62
N TRP A 142 26.58 -14.16 2.72
CA TRP A 142 25.71 -14.68 3.76
C TRP A 142 24.96 -13.62 4.54
N VAL A 143 25.57 -12.45 4.79
CA VAL A 143 24.87 -11.31 5.41
C VAL A 143 23.63 -10.97 4.59
N TYR A 144 23.79 -10.87 3.27
CA TYR A 144 22.67 -10.56 2.38
C TYR A 144 21.60 -11.65 2.41
N VAL A 145 21.99 -12.92 2.22
CA VAL A 145 21.05 -14.06 2.23
C VAL A 145 20.28 -14.17 3.54
N LEU A 146 20.93 -13.91 4.67
CA LEU A 146 20.29 -13.95 6.00
C LEU A 146 19.35 -12.77 6.26
N ALA A 147 19.52 -11.63 5.56
CA ALA A 147 18.62 -10.48 5.68
C ALA A 147 17.31 -10.67 4.89
N ILE A 148 17.32 -11.46 3.81
CA ILE A 148 16.15 -11.66 2.93
C ILE A 148 14.86 -12.01 3.69
N PRO A 149 14.83 -12.97 4.64
CA PRO A 149 13.59 -13.30 5.34
C PRO A 149 13.06 -12.15 6.18
N PHE A 150 13.94 -11.29 6.70
CA PHE A 150 13.51 -10.12 7.48
C PHE A 150 12.86 -9.09 6.58
N TYR A 151 13.45 -8.80 5.42
CA TYR A 151 12.89 -7.85 4.46
C TYR A 151 11.55 -8.30 3.89
N LEU A 152 11.37 -9.60 3.63
CA LEU A 152 10.12 -10.11 3.07
C LEU A 152 9.01 -10.33 4.11
N PHE A 153 9.33 -10.56 5.38
CA PHE A 153 8.32 -11.01 6.39
C PHE A 153 8.33 -10.22 7.71
N LEU A 154 9.35 -9.42 7.98
CA LEU A 154 9.51 -8.53 9.14
C LEU A 154 9.81 -7.12 8.64
N ASN A 155 8.94 -6.66 7.75
CA ASN A 155 9.03 -5.39 7.08
C ASN A 155 8.88 -4.25 8.10
N VAL A 156 9.88 -3.37 8.16
CA VAL A 156 9.96 -2.25 9.09
C VAL A 156 10.26 -1.01 8.28
N LYS A 157 9.34 -0.06 8.30
CA LYS A 157 9.48 1.23 7.65
C LYS A 157 10.63 2.01 8.26
N VAL A 158 11.28 2.80 7.41
CA VAL A 158 12.28 3.78 7.84
C VAL A 158 11.65 4.80 8.82
N THR A 159 12.44 5.31 9.76
CA THR A 159 11.93 6.12 10.88
C THR A 159 11.22 7.39 10.41
N GLY A 160 11.73 8.07 9.38
CA GLY A 160 11.11 9.29 8.83
C GLY A 160 9.79 9.06 8.08
N ASN A 161 9.43 7.82 7.78
CA ASN A 161 8.11 7.49 7.20
C ASN A 161 7.07 7.08 8.25
N TYR A 162 7.44 7.02 9.53
CA TYR A 162 6.57 6.53 10.60
C TYR A 162 6.42 7.51 11.77
N ILE A 163 7.51 8.17 12.19
CA ILE A 163 7.47 9.12 13.31
C ILE A 163 7.05 10.49 12.81
N GLU A 164 5.95 11.01 13.36
CA GLU A 164 5.46 12.36 13.06
C GLU A 164 6.52 13.41 13.42
N GLY A 165 6.88 14.26 12.46
CA GLY A 165 7.89 15.32 12.63
C GLY A 165 9.34 14.88 12.37
N MET A 166 9.63 13.60 12.17
CA MET A 166 10.96 13.14 11.76
C MET A 166 11.15 13.29 10.25
N GLU A 167 12.26 13.90 9.84
CA GLU A 167 12.55 14.11 8.42
C GLU A 167 13.46 13.02 7.85
N THR A 168 13.17 12.59 6.62
CA THR A 168 14.04 11.71 5.83
C THR A 168 15.17 12.47 5.13
N ILE A 169 16.06 13.07 5.93
CA ILE A 169 17.11 13.99 5.47
C ILE A 169 17.97 13.40 4.34
N ALA A 170 18.26 12.09 4.36
CA ALA A 170 19.02 11.43 3.30
C ALA A 170 18.33 11.50 1.93
N TYR A 171 17.00 11.51 1.92
CA TYR A 171 16.18 11.43 0.71
C TYR A 171 15.85 12.83 0.18
N ASP A 172 15.69 13.83 1.04
CA ASP A 172 15.16 15.15 0.67
C ASP A 172 16.22 16.23 0.43
N LEU A 173 17.51 15.86 0.39
CA LEU A 173 18.61 16.83 0.24
C LEU A 173 18.55 17.61 -1.09
N THR A 174 18.25 16.95 -2.21
CA THR A 174 17.94 17.59 -3.50
C THR A 174 16.89 16.80 -4.26
N PRO A 175 16.13 17.41 -5.19
CA PRO A 175 15.13 16.71 -6.00
C PRO A 175 15.70 15.53 -6.80
N GLU A 176 16.96 15.61 -7.23
CA GLU A 176 17.63 14.50 -7.93
C GLU A 176 17.92 13.31 -7.00
N ILE A 177 18.30 13.58 -5.75
CA ILE A 177 18.57 12.55 -4.74
C ILE A 177 17.26 11.87 -4.32
N HIS A 178 16.20 12.65 -4.08
CA HIS A 178 14.87 12.15 -3.74
C HIS A 178 14.33 11.20 -4.81
N ASN A 179 14.38 11.63 -6.07
CA ASN A 179 13.94 10.82 -7.21
C ASN A 179 14.77 9.55 -7.42
N TRP A 180 16.03 9.54 -7.01
CA TRP A 180 16.89 8.37 -7.10
C TRP A 180 16.54 7.34 -6.01
N PHE A 181 16.36 7.78 -4.76
CA PHE A 181 15.99 6.91 -3.64
C PHE A 181 14.62 6.25 -3.85
N ASN A 182 13.60 7.02 -4.27
CA ASN A 182 12.25 6.49 -4.56
C ASN A 182 12.21 5.36 -5.61
N ARG A 183 13.27 5.18 -6.41
CA ARG A 183 13.34 4.09 -7.40
C ARG A 183 13.96 2.81 -6.85
N ILE A 184 14.91 2.94 -5.92
CA ILE A 184 15.84 1.87 -5.53
C ILE A 184 15.57 1.35 -4.11
N ASP A 185 14.92 2.17 -3.28
CA ASP A 185 14.57 1.84 -1.91
C ASP A 185 13.05 1.68 -1.78
N PRO A 186 12.54 0.52 -1.32
CA PRO A 186 11.13 0.37 -1.02
C PRO A 186 10.71 1.04 0.30
N PHE A 187 11.64 1.66 1.05
CA PHE A 187 11.44 2.36 2.33
C PHE A 187 10.95 1.50 3.50
N THR A 188 11.03 0.19 3.31
CA THR A 188 10.44 -0.85 4.16
C THR A 188 11.47 -1.89 4.62
N ASN A 189 12.72 -1.70 4.23
CA ASN A 189 13.86 -2.56 4.54
C ASN A 189 14.68 -2.03 5.73
N GLY A 190 14.02 -1.45 6.75
CA GLY A 190 14.68 -0.91 7.94
C GLY A 190 15.41 -1.99 8.74
N MET A 191 14.74 -3.11 9.04
CA MET A 191 15.28 -4.15 9.90
C MET A 191 15.65 -5.43 9.12
N PRO A 192 16.87 -5.99 9.27
CA PRO A 192 18.05 -5.47 9.95
C PRO A 192 18.84 -4.48 9.09
N SER A 193 19.64 -3.61 9.71
CA SER A 193 20.47 -2.65 8.96
C SER A 193 21.67 -3.34 8.30
N LEU A 194 21.61 -3.52 6.97
CA LEU A 194 22.75 -3.99 6.17
C LEU A 194 23.91 -2.98 6.14
N HIS A 195 23.62 -1.69 6.33
CA HIS A 195 24.62 -0.63 6.46
C HIS A 195 25.58 -0.84 7.63
N ILE A 196 25.12 -1.55 8.65
CA ILE A 196 25.92 -2.02 9.78
C ILE A 196 26.38 -3.46 9.58
N GLY A 197 25.46 -4.35 9.18
CA GLY A 197 25.73 -5.78 9.08
C GLY A 197 26.88 -6.12 8.13
N LEU A 198 26.94 -5.51 6.95
CA LEU A 198 28.01 -5.75 5.98
C LEU A 198 29.40 -5.34 6.51
N PRO A 199 29.66 -4.07 6.84
CA PRO A 199 30.98 -3.67 7.32
C PRO A 199 31.35 -4.36 8.64
N PHE A 200 30.38 -4.65 9.51
CA PHE A 200 30.64 -5.41 10.74
C PHE A 200 31.04 -6.86 10.46
N ALA A 201 30.39 -7.56 9.53
CA ALA A 201 30.77 -8.92 9.15
C ALA A 201 32.17 -8.96 8.55
N ILE A 202 32.52 -7.97 7.73
CA ILE A 202 33.86 -7.84 7.15
C ILE A 202 34.89 -7.59 8.26
N TRP A 203 34.64 -6.62 9.13
CA TRP A 203 35.51 -6.31 10.25
C TRP A 203 35.72 -7.54 11.13
N LEU A 204 34.65 -8.27 11.45
CA LEU A 204 34.69 -9.47 12.28
C LEU A 204 35.42 -10.62 11.57
N SER A 205 35.21 -10.79 10.27
CA SER A 205 35.95 -11.75 9.44
C SER A 205 37.44 -11.45 9.48
N MET A 206 37.83 -10.21 9.25
CA MET A 206 39.24 -9.80 9.34
C MET A 206 39.76 -9.94 10.77
N HIS A 207 38.99 -9.57 11.79
CA HIS A 207 39.41 -9.71 13.18
C HIS A 207 39.69 -11.17 13.55
N ARG A 208 38.87 -12.09 13.05
CA ARG A 208 38.95 -13.52 13.36
C ARG A 208 40.06 -14.26 12.60
N TRP A 209 40.31 -13.90 11.34
CA TRP A 209 41.20 -14.67 10.45
C TRP A 209 42.47 -13.92 10.00
N ASP A 210 42.68 -12.70 10.49
CA ASP A 210 43.92 -11.92 10.28
C ASP A 210 44.90 -12.11 11.45
N GLU A 211 45.41 -13.34 11.61
CA GLU A 211 46.27 -13.72 12.74
C GLU A 211 47.61 -12.96 12.78
N ASP A 212 48.11 -12.56 11.61
CA ASP A 212 49.36 -11.82 11.42
C ASP A 212 49.18 -10.29 11.43
N GLY A 213 47.93 -9.80 11.61
CA GLY A 213 47.62 -8.39 11.73
C GLY A 213 47.89 -7.56 10.46
N ARG A 214 47.98 -8.18 9.29
CA ARG A 214 48.34 -7.48 8.04
C ARG A 214 47.28 -6.45 7.61
N TRP A 215 46.05 -6.60 8.09
CA TRP A 215 44.91 -5.71 7.81
C TRP A 215 44.54 -4.83 9.01
N GLU A 216 45.38 -4.72 10.05
CA GLU A 216 45.06 -3.98 11.27
C GLU A 216 44.63 -2.52 11.00
N ARG A 217 45.31 -1.81 10.10
CA ARG A 217 44.96 -0.42 9.74
C ARG A 217 43.57 -0.33 9.14
N PHE A 218 43.24 -1.26 8.24
CA PHE A 218 41.94 -1.31 7.58
C PHE A 218 40.84 -1.71 8.56
N ARG A 219 41.10 -2.67 9.46
CA ARG A 219 40.18 -3.02 10.56
C ARG A 219 39.88 -1.83 11.47
N ARG A 220 40.88 -1.03 11.85
CA ARG A 220 40.66 0.18 12.66
C ARG A 220 39.81 1.21 11.92
N PHE A 221 40.07 1.39 10.62
CA PHE A 221 39.24 2.23 9.76
C PHE A 221 37.79 1.74 9.71
N LEU A 222 37.56 0.44 9.46
CA LEU A 222 36.21 -0.14 9.43
C LEU A 222 35.47 0.06 10.77
N LEU A 223 36.14 -0.09 11.90
CA LEU A 223 35.52 0.13 13.20
C LEU A 223 35.06 1.59 13.39
N ILE A 224 35.91 2.55 13.03
CA ILE A 224 35.57 3.99 13.06
C ILE A 224 34.43 4.27 12.07
N PHE A 225 34.49 3.69 10.88
CA PHE A 225 33.45 3.80 9.86
C PHE A 225 32.11 3.29 10.39
N ILE A 226 32.04 2.08 10.95
CA ILE A 226 30.80 1.50 11.52
C ILE A 226 30.21 2.41 12.61
N LEU A 227 31.05 2.96 13.49
CA LEU A 227 30.60 3.87 14.55
C LEU A 227 29.98 5.15 13.97
N LEU A 228 30.65 5.76 12.98
CA LEU A 228 30.13 6.95 12.31
C LEU A 228 28.88 6.65 11.49
N THR A 229 28.81 5.50 10.82
CA THR A 229 27.62 5.05 10.09
C THR A 229 26.44 4.84 11.04
N SER A 230 26.67 4.27 12.23
CA SER A 230 25.61 4.08 13.24
C SER A 230 24.97 5.40 13.65
N ILE A 231 25.77 6.46 13.83
CA ILE A 231 25.27 7.81 14.12
C ILE A 231 24.57 8.40 12.89
N SER A 232 25.18 8.26 11.71
CA SER A 232 24.69 8.83 10.45
C SER A 232 23.30 8.30 10.07
N ILE A 233 23.07 6.99 10.15
CA ILE A 233 21.79 6.40 9.72
C ILE A 233 20.62 6.74 10.65
N ILE A 234 20.89 6.95 11.95
CA ILE A 234 19.88 7.45 12.90
C ILE A 234 19.61 8.93 12.61
N TYR A 235 20.67 9.73 12.47
CA TYR A 235 20.59 11.15 12.16
C TYR A 235 19.78 11.42 10.89
N LEU A 236 20.02 10.63 9.84
CA LEU A 236 19.39 10.80 8.53
C LEU A 236 17.92 10.34 8.46
N GLY A 237 17.38 9.74 9.54
CA GLY A 237 16.00 9.30 9.61
C GLY A 237 15.68 8.05 8.78
N ILE A 238 16.67 7.17 8.60
CA ILE A 238 16.55 5.98 7.74
C ILE A 238 16.61 4.64 8.50
N HIS A 239 16.94 4.63 9.81
CA HIS A 239 17.05 3.41 10.60
C HIS A 239 16.72 3.64 12.08
N TRP A 240 16.16 2.61 12.69
CA TRP A 240 15.97 2.46 14.14
C TRP A 240 17.26 1.99 14.82
N ILE A 241 17.38 2.16 16.14
CA ILE A 241 18.52 1.66 16.92
C ILE A 241 18.53 0.12 16.93
N VAL A 242 17.37 -0.52 16.99
CA VAL A 242 17.19 -1.97 16.94
C VAL A 242 17.67 -2.54 15.60
N ASP A 243 17.55 -1.79 14.51
CA ASP A 243 18.06 -2.21 13.19
C ASP A 243 19.58 -2.43 13.21
N ILE A 244 20.31 -1.59 13.97
CA ILE A 244 21.76 -1.68 14.16
C ILE A 244 22.11 -2.99 14.87
N ILE A 245 21.38 -3.31 15.93
CA ILE A 245 21.56 -4.54 16.71
C ILE A 245 21.25 -5.75 15.83
N GLY A 246 20.14 -5.73 15.10
CA GLY A 246 19.76 -6.76 14.14
C GLY A 246 20.84 -7.00 13.09
N GLY A 247 21.41 -5.92 12.53
CA GLY A 247 22.52 -5.96 11.58
C GLY A 247 23.76 -6.65 12.15
N MET A 248 24.15 -6.32 13.38
CA MET A 248 25.28 -6.97 14.07
C MET A 248 25.04 -8.47 14.32
N VAL A 249 23.82 -8.85 14.72
CA VAL A 249 23.45 -10.27 14.94
C VAL A 249 23.55 -11.06 13.63
N VAL A 250 22.97 -10.54 12.54
CA VAL A 250 23.06 -11.16 11.21
C VAL A 250 24.50 -11.30 10.75
N ALA A 251 25.33 -10.28 10.99
CA ALA A 251 26.75 -10.31 10.67
C ALA A 251 27.53 -11.41 11.41
N ILE A 252 27.27 -11.59 12.71
CA ILE A 252 27.87 -12.67 13.51
C ILE A 252 27.46 -14.04 12.95
N MET A 253 26.18 -14.20 12.62
CA MET A 253 25.67 -15.44 12.00
C MET A 253 26.32 -15.72 10.65
N ALA A 254 26.46 -14.70 9.80
CA ALA A 254 27.09 -14.81 8.49
C ALA A 254 28.55 -15.24 8.59
N VAL A 255 29.34 -14.64 9.48
CA VAL A 255 30.74 -15.02 9.71
C VAL A 255 30.85 -16.47 10.20
N ASN A 256 29.97 -16.90 11.12
CA ASN A 256 29.95 -18.29 11.57
C ASN A 256 29.54 -19.27 10.46
N LEU A 257 28.67 -18.85 9.53
CA LEU A 257 28.28 -19.66 8.38
C LEU A 257 29.42 -19.76 7.36
N THR A 258 30.12 -18.66 7.11
CA THR A 258 31.36 -18.61 6.31
C THR A 258 32.40 -19.60 6.81
N GLU A 259 32.62 -19.67 8.13
CA GLU A 259 33.57 -20.62 8.72
C GLU A 259 33.32 -22.06 8.27
N LYS A 260 32.05 -22.46 8.18
CA LYS A 260 31.66 -23.82 7.79
C LYS A 260 31.65 -24.03 6.27
N THR A 261 31.37 -22.97 5.51
CA THR A 261 31.03 -23.09 4.08
C THR A 261 32.16 -22.65 3.13
N HIS A 262 33.16 -21.89 3.59
CA HIS A 262 34.21 -21.36 2.73
C HIS A 262 35.01 -22.47 2.01
N GLN A 263 35.50 -23.49 2.71
CA GLN A 263 36.26 -24.58 2.07
C GLN A 263 35.48 -25.34 0.98
N PRO A 264 34.27 -25.88 1.24
CA PRO A 264 33.54 -26.64 0.21
C PRO A 264 33.13 -25.77 -0.97
N ILE A 265 32.67 -24.53 -0.74
CA ILE A 265 32.22 -23.63 -1.80
C ILE A 265 33.41 -23.24 -2.69
N TRP A 266 34.53 -22.80 -2.12
CA TRP A 266 35.68 -22.39 -2.92
C TRP A 266 36.39 -23.56 -3.59
N ARG A 267 36.30 -24.79 -3.07
CA ARG A 267 36.77 -25.99 -3.78
C ARG A 267 35.93 -26.30 -5.03
N PHE A 268 34.63 -26.00 -4.98
CA PHE A 268 33.76 -26.13 -6.14
C PHE A 268 33.99 -25.00 -7.15
N ALA A 269 34.02 -23.76 -6.66
CA ALA A 269 34.17 -22.53 -7.44
C ALA A 269 35.62 -22.20 -7.83
N ASP A 270 36.58 -23.06 -7.52
CA ASP A 270 38.01 -22.85 -7.81
C ASP A 270 38.26 -22.62 -9.31
N GLU A 271 38.60 -21.38 -9.65
CA GLU A 271 38.87 -20.92 -11.01
C GLU A 271 40.04 -21.67 -11.66
N ARG A 272 41.00 -22.17 -10.88
CA ARG A 272 42.19 -22.88 -11.38
C ARG A 272 41.82 -24.25 -11.94
N LEU A 273 40.72 -24.81 -11.46
CA LEU A 273 40.19 -26.10 -11.90
C LEU A 273 39.10 -25.94 -12.95
N PHE A 274 38.55 -24.74 -13.13
CA PHE A 274 37.45 -24.46 -14.06
C PHE A 274 37.81 -24.79 -15.50
N THR A 275 38.95 -24.33 -16.02
CA THR A 275 39.38 -24.61 -17.41
C THR A 275 39.56 -26.10 -17.67
N ARG A 276 40.04 -26.85 -16.66
CA ARG A 276 40.18 -28.31 -16.74
C ARG A 276 38.83 -29.04 -16.69
N ARG A 277 37.86 -28.51 -15.95
CA ARG A 277 36.48 -29.05 -15.90
C ARG A 277 35.71 -28.71 -17.17
N LEU A 278 35.82 -27.48 -17.66
CA LEU A 278 35.19 -27.01 -18.90
C LEU A 278 35.73 -27.77 -20.11
N ALA A 279 37.05 -27.95 -20.22
CA ALA A 279 37.67 -28.78 -21.26
C ALA A 279 37.16 -30.23 -21.19
N ARG A 280 37.06 -30.81 -19.99
CA ARG A 280 36.52 -32.17 -19.80
C ARG A 280 35.03 -32.29 -20.13
N ILE A 281 34.24 -31.23 -19.92
CA ILE A 281 32.82 -31.18 -20.28
C ILE A 281 32.64 -31.01 -21.79
N LEU A 282 33.50 -30.23 -22.45
CA LEU A 282 33.55 -30.08 -23.90
C LEU A 282 34.01 -31.36 -24.61
N ASP A 283 34.95 -32.10 -24.03
CA ASP A 283 35.49 -33.35 -24.59
C ASP A 283 34.53 -34.56 -24.44
N ASP A 284 33.66 -34.58 -23.41
CA ASP A 284 32.67 -35.65 -23.17
C ASP A 284 31.36 -35.10 -22.58
N PRO A 285 30.52 -34.43 -23.39
CA PRO A 285 29.30 -33.75 -22.90
C PRO A 285 28.26 -34.73 -22.35
N VAL A 286 28.13 -35.92 -22.94
CA VAL A 286 27.13 -36.92 -22.54
C VAL A 286 27.60 -37.75 -21.33
N GLY A 287 28.89 -38.09 -21.26
CA GLY A 287 29.47 -38.86 -20.14
C GLY A 287 29.72 -38.01 -18.89
N SER A 288 30.00 -36.71 -19.04
CA SER A 288 30.09 -35.78 -17.91
C SER A 288 28.71 -35.46 -17.31
N PHE A 289 27.68 -35.29 -18.15
CA PHE A 289 26.30 -35.09 -17.69
C PHE A 289 25.78 -36.32 -16.92
N LYS A 290 26.01 -37.55 -17.41
CA LYS A 290 25.65 -38.78 -16.68
C LYS A 290 26.44 -39.00 -15.38
N ARG A 291 27.73 -38.62 -15.31
CA ARG A 291 28.54 -38.73 -14.09
C ARG A 291 28.21 -37.64 -13.06
N SER A 292 27.87 -36.43 -13.51
CA SER A 292 27.40 -35.33 -12.64
C SER A 292 26.00 -35.61 -12.10
N LEU A 293 25.11 -36.19 -12.91
CA LEU A 293 23.79 -36.66 -12.47
C LEU A 293 23.90 -37.78 -11.41
N ASN A 294 24.87 -38.69 -11.58
CA ASN A 294 25.12 -39.78 -10.62
C ASN A 294 25.97 -39.38 -9.40
N SER A 295 26.73 -38.27 -9.43
CA SER A 295 27.40 -37.72 -8.25
C SER A 295 26.50 -36.79 -7.44
N SER A 296 25.54 -36.13 -8.10
CA SER A 296 24.53 -35.30 -7.44
C SER A 296 23.54 -36.12 -6.62
N ILE A 297 23.40 -37.42 -6.93
CA ILE A 297 22.55 -38.37 -6.18
C ILE A 297 23.29 -39.02 -4.99
N ARG A 298 24.61 -38.79 -4.80
CA ARG A 298 25.35 -39.23 -3.58
C ARG A 298 25.62 -38.12 -2.58
N VAL A 299 25.22 -36.89 -2.87
CA VAL A 299 25.24 -35.77 -1.91
C VAL A 299 23.96 -35.76 -1.04
N LEU A 300 23.00 -36.65 -1.32
CA LEU A 300 21.73 -36.76 -0.60
C LEU A 300 21.59 -38.04 0.25
N ASP A 301 22.68 -38.75 0.53
CA ASP A 301 22.65 -40.06 1.22
C ASP A 301 23.29 -40.07 2.62
N PRO A 302 23.02 -39.04 3.45
CA PRO A 302 22.64 -39.39 4.82
C PRO A 302 21.32 -38.69 5.20
N LEU A 303 20.23 -39.19 4.65
CA LEU A 303 18.87 -38.98 5.17
C LEU A 303 18.43 -40.25 5.94
N LYS A 304 18.91 -40.38 7.19
CA LYS A 304 18.44 -41.28 8.28
C LYS A 304 19.40 -41.07 9.46
N GLU A 305 19.05 -40.61 10.67
CA GLU A 305 17.81 -40.31 11.44
C GLU A 305 18.15 -39.17 12.46
N PRO A 306 17.28 -38.86 13.44
CA PRO A 306 16.25 -37.81 13.44
C PRO A 306 16.77 -36.41 13.86
N GLY A 307 16.01 -35.33 13.55
CA GLY A 307 16.22 -33.99 14.12
C GLY A 307 16.04 -32.79 13.16
N LYS A 308 16.38 -32.91 11.87
CA LYS A 308 16.36 -31.78 10.90
C LYS A 308 15.12 -31.73 10.01
N ASN A 309 14.62 -32.89 9.58
CA ASN A 309 13.50 -32.97 8.64
C ASN A 309 12.17 -32.61 9.31
N GLN A 310 12.02 -32.85 10.61
CA GLN A 310 10.82 -32.48 11.36
C GLN A 310 10.74 -30.97 11.56
N THR A 311 11.84 -30.31 11.94
CA THR A 311 11.90 -28.84 12.05
C THR A 311 11.77 -28.16 10.68
N GLY A 312 12.35 -28.75 9.62
CA GLY A 312 12.19 -28.25 8.25
C GLY A 312 10.78 -28.42 7.69
N ALA A 313 10.13 -29.56 7.95
CA ALA A 313 8.73 -29.77 7.59
C ALA A 313 7.79 -28.86 8.40
N LEU A 314 8.13 -28.57 9.66
CA LEU A 314 7.38 -27.62 10.50
C LEU A 314 7.50 -26.19 9.97
N ILE A 315 8.69 -25.75 9.55
CA ILE A 315 8.89 -24.44 8.90
C ILE A 315 8.09 -24.36 7.60
N LEU A 316 8.16 -25.39 6.75
CA LEU A 316 7.41 -25.42 5.50
C LEU A 316 5.89 -25.42 5.74
N ALA A 317 5.42 -26.18 6.72
CA ALA A 317 4.00 -26.21 7.11
C ALA A 317 3.56 -24.85 7.67
N LEU A 318 4.40 -24.19 8.49
CA LEU A 318 4.15 -22.83 8.97
C LEU A 318 4.02 -21.85 7.79
N LEU A 319 4.96 -21.88 6.83
CA LEU A 319 4.95 -21.00 5.66
C LEU A 319 3.72 -21.21 4.78
N VAL A 320 3.33 -22.47 4.56
CA VAL A 320 2.11 -22.79 3.81
C VAL A 320 0.87 -22.32 4.59
N MET A 321 0.80 -22.55 5.90
CA MET A 321 -0.31 -22.09 6.74
C MET A 321 -0.42 -20.56 6.76
N THR A 322 0.68 -19.84 6.99
CA THR A 322 0.68 -18.37 6.94
C THR A 322 0.32 -17.86 5.56
N GLY A 323 0.86 -18.47 4.51
CA GLY A 323 0.53 -18.12 3.13
C GLY A 323 -0.94 -18.34 2.82
N SER A 324 -1.55 -19.41 3.35
CA SER A 324 -2.98 -19.68 3.20
C SER A 324 -3.87 -18.74 4.03
N VAL A 325 -3.48 -18.38 5.25
CA VAL A 325 -4.21 -17.38 6.08
C VAL A 325 -4.15 -16.01 5.44
N ILE A 326 -2.98 -15.59 4.97
CA ILE A 326 -2.82 -14.33 4.24
C ILE A 326 -3.63 -14.38 2.93
N LEU A 327 -3.55 -15.47 2.17
CA LEU A 327 -4.33 -15.60 0.94
C LEU A 327 -5.84 -15.57 1.21
N TRP A 328 -6.28 -16.17 2.32
CA TRP A 328 -7.67 -16.12 2.77
C TRP A 328 -8.10 -14.70 3.14
N ASP A 329 -7.37 -14.02 4.03
CA ASP A 329 -7.69 -12.66 4.49
C ASP A 329 -7.70 -11.66 3.32
N VAL A 330 -6.74 -11.79 2.39
CA VAL A 330 -6.67 -10.95 1.18
C VAL A 330 -7.82 -11.22 0.20
N THR A 331 -8.29 -12.46 0.11
CA THR A 331 -9.42 -12.80 -0.78
C THR A 331 -10.78 -12.53 -0.14
N HIS A 332 -10.85 -12.30 1.17
CA HIS A 332 -12.09 -12.08 1.93
C HIS A 332 -12.15 -10.68 2.57
N GLN A 333 -11.45 -9.70 2.00
CA GLN A 333 -11.49 -8.27 2.40
C GLN A 333 -12.89 -7.62 2.25
N ARG A 334 -13.87 -8.35 1.73
CA ARG A 334 -15.26 -7.92 1.59
C ARG A 334 -16.07 -8.62 2.66
N ILE A 335 -16.57 -7.85 3.61
CA ILE A 335 -17.56 -8.35 4.55
C ILE A 335 -18.89 -8.19 3.84
N SER A 336 -19.45 -9.30 3.36
CA SER A 336 -20.86 -9.36 3.01
C SER A 336 -21.65 -9.39 4.31
N ILE A 337 -22.60 -8.47 4.49
CA ILE A 337 -23.52 -8.53 5.63
C ILE A 337 -24.45 -9.72 5.37
N GLU A 338 -24.20 -10.85 6.04
CA GLU A 338 -24.94 -12.12 5.85
C GLU A 338 -26.45 -11.96 6.10
N GLU A 339 -26.84 -10.91 6.83
CA GLU A 339 -28.21 -10.59 7.19
C GLU A 339 -28.98 -9.90 6.04
N ALA A 340 -28.27 -9.39 5.01
CA ALA A 340 -28.84 -8.64 3.90
C ALA A 340 -28.97 -9.48 2.62
N GLU A 341 -29.97 -10.38 2.58
CA GLU A 341 -30.14 -11.35 1.49
C GLU A 341 -30.83 -10.80 0.22
N SER A 342 -31.40 -9.57 0.26
CA SER A 342 -31.95 -8.91 -0.95
C SER A 342 -32.17 -7.39 -0.78
N PRO A 343 -31.09 -6.59 -0.64
CA PRO A 343 -31.22 -5.14 -0.50
C PRO A 343 -31.70 -4.49 -1.81
N THR A 344 -32.72 -3.65 -1.71
CA THR A 344 -33.27 -2.85 -2.82
C THR A 344 -32.80 -1.40 -2.78
N SER A 345 -32.53 -0.87 -1.59
CA SER A 345 -32.01 0.48 -1.37
C SER A 345 -31.13 0.49 -0.13
N ALA A 346 -30.05 1.26 -0.16
CA ALA A 346 -29.15 1.47 0.97
C ALA A 346 -28.67 2.93 1.01
N SER A 347 -28.54 3.48 2.21
CA SER A 347 -28.00 4.83 2.45
C SER A 347 -27.18 4.82 3.73
N GLY A 348 -26.02 5.48 3.72
CA GLY A 348 -25.11 5.50 4.85
C GLY A 348 -24.52 6.88 5.09
N SER A 349 -24.31 7.23 6.36
CA SER A 349 -23.63 8.47 6.75
C SER A 349 -22.96 8.29 8.11
N GLY A 350 -21.67 8.62 8.19
CA GLY A 350 -20.88 8.40 9.40
C GLY A 350 -20.76 6.91 9.72
N GLU A 351 -21.17 6.50 10.92
CA GLU A 351 -21.08 5.10 11.38
C GLU A 351 -22.33 4.27 11.07
N TRP A 352 -23.40 4.90 10.57
CA TRP A 352 -24.69 4.23 10.39
C TRP A 352 -24.94 3.91 8.91
N LEU A 353 -25.39 2.68 8.68
CA LEU A 353 -25.85 2.16 7.39
C LEU A 353 -27.30 1.71 7.54
N VAL A 354 -28.18 2.13 6.64
CA VAL A 354 -29.59 1.74 6.64
C VAL A 354 -29.93 1.15 5.28
N TRP A 355 -30.59 -0.01 5.25
CA TRP A 355 -31.02 -0.67 4.02
C TRP A 355 -32.45 -1.17 4.08
N VAL A 356 -33.04 -1.32 2.89
CA VAL A 356 -34.38 -1.84 2.65
C VAL A 356 -34.27 -3.19 1.96
N GLU A 357 -35.02 -4.16 2.43
CA GLU A 357 -35.12 -5.49 1.82
C GLU A 357 -36.54 -5.73 1.36
N ASP A 358 -36.67 -6.37 0.21
CA ASP A 358 -37.96 -6.82 -0.32
C ASP A 358 -37.98 -8.35 -0.34
N SER A 359 -38.81 -8.94 0.51
CA SER A 359 -38.91 -10.39 0.70
C SER A 359 -40.34 -10.88 0.46
N GLU A 360 -40.54 -12.20 0.36
CA GLU A 360 -41.89 -12.79 0.28
C GLU A 360 -42.77 -12.42 1.50
N ASP A 361 -42.15 -12.10 2.64
CA ASP A 361 -42.82 -11.69 3.89
C ASP A 361 -43.11 -10.18 3.97
N GLY A 362 -42.70 -9.41 2.95
CA GLY A 362 -42.90 -7.96 2.83
C GLY A 362 -41.59 -7.15 2.92
N VAL A 363 -41.73 -5.82 2.95
CA VAL A 363 -40.60 -4.89 3.02
C VAL A 363 -40.11 -4.74 4.47
N SER A 364 -38.86 -5.12 4.72
CA SER A 364 -38.14 -4.87 5.98
C SER A 364 -37.13 -3.74 5.81
N ILE A 365 -36.85 -3.02 6.91
CA ILE A 365 -35.86 -1.96 6.94
C ILE A 365 -35.01 -2.16 8.18
N THR A 366 -33.70 -2.16 7.99
CA THR A 366 -32.72 -2.41 9.04
C THR A 366 -31.70 -1.29 9.04
N ALA A 367 -31.31 -0.85 10.23
CA ALA A 367 -30.24 0.11 10.45
C ALA A 367 -29.16 -0.56 11.31
N GLU A 368 -27.91 -0.47 10.88
CA GLU A 368 -26.75 -1.02 11.58
C GLU A 368 -25.71 0.07 11.80
N ASN A 369 -25.10 0.07 12.98
CA ASN A 369 -23.89 0.84 13.22
C ASN A 369 -22.68 -0.04 12.85
N VAL A 370 -22.03 0.30 11.75
CA VAL A 370 -20.94 -0.47 11.14
C VAL A 370 -19.70 -0.54 12.05
N SER A 371 -19.48 0.45 12.91
CA SER A 371 -18.38 0.45 13.89
C SER A 371 -18.62 -0.50 15.07
N SER A 372 -19.87 -0.68 15.49
CA SER A 372 -20.24 -1.46 16.69
C SER A 372 -20.88 -2.82 16.38
N GLY A 373 -21.36 -3.04 15.14
CA GLY A 373 -22.09 -4.23 14.72
C GLY A 373 -23.49 -4.35 15.36
N GLU A 374 -24.01 -3.28 15.96
CA GLU A 374 -25.38 -3.29 16.50
C GLU A 374 -26.40 -2.99 15.40
N ASN A 375 -27.25 -3.97 15.10
CA ASN A 375 -28.36 -3.82 14.18
C ASN A 375 -29.67 -3.49 14.92
N ARG A 376 -30.56 -2.76 14.23
CA ARG A 376 -31.86 -2.33 14.71
C ARG A 376 -32.87 -2.43 13.59
N THR A 377 -33.98 -3.10 13.85
CA THR A 377 -35.11 -3.12 12.94
C THR A 377 -35.90 -1.83 13.05
N ILE A 378 -36.28 -1.25 11.92
CA ILE A 378 -37.14 -0.07 11.88
C ILE A 378 -38.60 -0.50 11.95
N GLY A 379 -39.31 0.01 12.95
CA GLY A 379 -40.74 -0.21 13.14
C GLY A 379 -41.59 0.90 12.55
N GLY A 380 -42.88 0.64 12.36
CA GLY A 380 -43.81 1.62 11.79
C GLY A 380 -44.93 0.95 11.02
N GLU A 381 -45.58 1.71 10.14
CA GLU A 381 -46.52 1.12 9.18
C GLU A 381 -45.76 0.46 8.03
N THR A 382 -46.22 -0.73 7.66
CA THR A 382 -45.68 -1.53 6.56
C THR A 382 -45.68 -0.76 5.25
N TRP A 383 -44.64 -0.97 4.45
CA TRP A 383 -44.52 -0.41 3.12
C TRP A 383 -45.05 -1.42 2.09
N LEU A 384 -45.85 -0.95 1.13
CA LEU A 384 -46.39 -1.78 0.05
C LEU A 384 -45.39 -1.98 -1.10
N SER A 385 -44.40 -1.10 -1.19
CA SER A 385 -43.32 -1.09 -2.16
C SER A 385 -42.03 -0.65 -1.45
N PRO A 386 -40.85 -1.11 -1.88
CA PRO A 386 -39.59 -0.73 -1.25
C PRO A 386 -39.38 0.80 -1.30
N PRO A 387 -39.26 1.49 -0.15
CA PRO A 387 -39.00 2.93 -0.11
C PRO A 387 -37.53 3.26 -0.40
N ARG A 388 -37.25 4.54 -0.63
CA ARG A 388 -35.91 5.12 -0.71
C ARG A 388 -35.46 5.62 0.66
N ILE A 389 -34.15 5.69 0.87
CA ILE A 389 -33.54 6.17 2.12
C ILE A 389 -32.59 7.33 1.83
N VAL A 390 -32.62 8.36 2.68
CA VAL A 390 -31.61 9.43 2.72
C VAL A 390 -31.11 9.58 4.16
N THR A 391 -29.79 9.60 4.34
CA THR A 391 -29.11 9.73 5.64
C THR A 391 -28.32 11.04 5.76
N SER A 392 -28.22 11.59 6.97
CA SER A 392 -27.40 12.76 7.28
C SER A 392 -26.94 12.71 8.75
N GLY A 393 -25.73 12.24 8.99
CA GLY A 393 -25.20 12.00 10.33
C GLY A 393 -26.06 10.96 11.08
N SER A 394 -26.57 11.33 12.25
CA SER A 394 -27.43 10.46 13.08
C SER A 394 -28.90 10.43 12.64
N SER A 395 -29.31 11.16 11.61
CA SER A 395 -30.70 11.20 11.15
C SER A 395 -30.88 10.51 9.81
N PHE A 396 -32.03 9.90 9.58
CA PHE A 396 -32.37 9.35 8.27
C PHE A 396 -33.87 9.43 8.00
N VAL A 397 -34.23 9.40 6.72
CA VAL A 397 -35.62 9.48 6.25
C VAL A 397 -35.87 8.31 5.32
N VAL A 398 -37.00 7.64 5.54
CA VAL A 398 -37.52 6.59 4.66
C VAL A 398 -38.72 7.16 3.92
N PHE A 399 -38.71 7.16 2.60
CA PHE A 399 -39.76 7.80 1.82
C PHE A 399 -40.14 7.06 0.53
N SER A 400 -41.38 7.25 0.11
CA SER A 400 -41.93 6.83 -1.19
C SER A 400 -42.51 8.05 -1.92
N GLU A 401 -43.31 7.83 -2.97
CA GLU A 401 -43.92 8.92 -3.73
C GLU A 401 -44.80 9.85 -2.86
N ASN A 402 -45.47 9.34 -1.83
CA ASN A 402 -46.51 10.10 -1.09
C ASN A 402 -46.35 10.06 0.44
N ARG A 403 -45.26 9.48 0.95
CA ARG A 403 -45.04 9.31 2.39
C ARG A 403 -43.57 9.46 2.71
N ALA A 404 -43.25 10.20 3.77
CA ALA A 404 -41.91 10.30 4.34
C ALA A 404 -41.97 10.09 5.87
N ASP A 405 -41.19 9.14 6.38
CA ASP A 405 -41.05 8.85 7.80
C ASP A 405 -39.64 9.29 8.24
N TYR A 406 -39.56 10.21 9.22
CA TYR A 406 -38.30 10.75 9.73
C TYR A 406 -37.87 10.04 11.02
N PHE A 407 -36.58 9.72 11.10
CA PHE A 407 -35.98 8.99 12.21
C PHE A 407 -34.69 9.67 12.67
N GLU A 408 -34.40 9.52 13.97
CA GLU A 408 -33.14 9.92 14.56
C GLU A 408 -32.58 8.74 15.36
N GLN A 409 -31.32 8.39 15.08
CA GLN A 409 -30.61 7.32 15.76
C GLN A 409 -30.22 7.77 17.16
N ASP A 410 -30.60 6.98 18.16
CA ASP A 410 -30.04 7.04 19.50
C ASP A 410 -29.12 5.82 19.74
N GLY A 411 -28.11 5.97 20.60
CA GLY A 411 -27.20 4.88 20.98
C GLY A 411 -27.85 3.78 21.84
N GLY A 412 -29.15 3.55 21.66
CA GLY A 412 -29.94 2.52 22.35
C GLY A 412 -30.17 1.29 21.48
N SER A 413 -30.67 0.21 22.10
CA SER A 413 -30.97 -1.06 21.43
C SER A 413 -32.48 -1.26 21.24
N GLY A 414 -32.92 -1.86 20.13
CA GLY A 414 -34.31 -2.29 19.90
C GLY A 414 -34.97 -1.67 18.66
N ILE A 415 -36.31 -1.77 18.55
CA ILE A 415 -37.06 -1.24 17.40
C ILE A 415 -37.05 0.29 17.43
N LEU A 416 -36.65 0.92 16.32
CA LEU A 416 -36.71 2.37 16.16
C LEU A 416 -38.02 2.77 15.46
N HIS A 417 -38.76 3.72 16.02
CA HIS A 417 -40.02 4.22 15.46
C HIS A 417 -39.85 5.64 14.90
N PRO A 418 -40.64 6.04 13.89
CA PRO A 418 -40.52 7.37 13.31
C PRO A 418 -40.91 8.43 14.33
N LEU A 419 -40.14 9.52 14.39
CA LEU A 419 -40.45 10.68 15.24
C LEU A 419 -41.67 11.43 14.70
N PHE A 420 -41.74 11.60 13.39
CA PHE A 420 -42.93 12.06 12.70
C PHE A 420 -43.05 11.42 11.31
N ARG A 421 -44.27 11.48 10.78
CA ARG A 421 -44.61 11.03 9.44
C ARG A 421 -45.30 12.17 8.70
N GLU A 422 -44.84 12.40 7.48
CA GLU A 422 -45.44 13.32 6.54
C GLU A 422 -46.12 12.55 5.40
N ASN A 423 -47.38 12.89 5.11
CA ASN A 423 -48.13 12.29 4.00
C ASN A 423 -48.49 13.39 3.01
N THR A 424 -47.98 13.28 1.78
CA THR A 424 -48.11 14.31 0.77
C THR A 424 -49.16 13.92 -0.27
N LEU A 425 -49.93 14.91 -0.71
CA LEU A 425 -50.86 14.74 -1.85
C LEU A 425 -50.11 14.80 -3.19
N GLU A 426 -49.06 15.61 -3.25
CA GLU A 426 -48.15 15.71 -4.38
C GLU A 426 -47.02 14.68 -4.26
N GLY A 427 -46.54 14.20 -5.40
CA GLY A 427 -45.46 13.22 -5.48
C GLY A 427 -44.11 13.83 -5.08
N ILE A 428 -43.43 13.22 -4.13
CA ILE A 428 -42.08 13.60 -3.70
C ILE A 428 -41.09 13.23 -4.82
N VAL A 429 -40.44 14.24 -5.40
CA VAL A 429 -39.41 14.04 -6.43
C VAL A 429 -38.14 13.51 -5.77
N ASP A 430 -37.66 14.24 -4.78
CA ASP A 430 -36.43 13.96 -4.05
C ASP A 430 -36.45 14.62 -2.66
N LEU A 431 -35.50 14.26 -1.79
CA LEU A 431 -35.50 14.72 -0.39
C LEU A 431 -34.08 14.80 0.17
N SER A 432 -33.84 15.77 1.05
CA SER A 432 -32.56 15.89 1.77
C SER A 432 -32.75 16.36 3.22
N ILE A 433 -31.75 16.10 4.07
CA ILE A 433 -31.76 16.51 5.48
C ILE A 433 -30.71 17.61 5.70
N ALA A 434 -31.19 18.85 5.82
CA ALA A 434 -30.36 20.02 6.11
C ALA A 434 -30.27 20.25 7.64
N SER A 435 -29.32 21.08 8.07
CA SER A 435 -29.18 21.50 9.48
C SER A 435 -28.99 23.02 9.53
N ASP A 436 -29.72 23.73 10.39
CA ASP A 436 -29.47 25.17 10.56
C ASP A 436 -28.11 25.43 11.24
N SER A 437 -27.70 26.70 11.31
CA SER A 437 -26.47 27.11 12.02
C SER A 437 -26.46 26.78 13.52
N SER A 438 -27.61 26.47 14.11
CA SER A 438 -27.76 26.02 15.50
C SER A 438 -27.72 24.49 15.65
N GLY A 439 -27.65 23.75 14.55
CA GLY A 439 -27.63 22.29 14.50
C GLY A 439 -29.02 21.63 14.45
N ASN A 440 -30.11 22.41 14.37
CA ASN A 440 -31.45 21.83 14.27
C ASN A 440 -31.68 21.26 12.86
N LYS A 441 -32.16 20.03 12.80
CA LYS A 441 -32.40 19.32 11.54
C LYS A 441 -33.67 19.83 10.86
N LYS A 442 -33.60 19.99 9.54
CA LYS A 442 -34.72 20.40 8.69
C LYS A 442 -34.85 19.45 7.52
N LEU A 443 -36.06 18.94 7.33
CA LEU A 443 -36.40 18.05 6.24
C LEU A 443 -36.72 18.89 5.00
N ALA A 444 -35.94 18.73 3.94
CA ALA A 444 -36.12 19.44 2.68
C ALA A 444 -36.77 18.51 1.65
N ILE A 445 -38.06 18.70 1.40
CA ILE A 445 -38.85 17.89 0.46
C ILE A 445 -38.98 18.63 -0.86
N LEU A 446 -38.46 18.04 -1.94
CA LEU A 446 -38.55 18.59 -3.29
C LEU A 446 -39.78 18.04 -4.00
N PHE A 447 -40.67 18.94 -4.41
CA PHE A 447 -41.73 18.70 -5.38
C PHE A 447 -41.31 19.26 -6.74
N GLU A 448 -42.09 19.00 -7.81
CA GLU A 448 -41.73 19.45 -9.16
C GLU A 448 -41.44 20.95 -9.26
N ARG A 449 -42.11 21.78 -8.46
CA ARG A 449 -42.03 23.25 -8.52
C ARG A 449 -41.88 23.94 -7.18
N ASP A 450 -41.90 23.20 -6.09
CA ASP A 450 -41.86 23.78 -4.75
C ASP A 450 -40.91 22.96 -3.89
N LEU A 451 -40.17 23.65 -3.04
CA LEU A 451 -39.35 23.07 -1.98
C LEU A 451 -40.04 23.35 -0.65
N VAL A 452 -40.37 22.32 0.10
CA VAL A 452 -40.94 22.46 1.45
C VAL A 452 -39.88 22.09 2.47
N LEU A 453 -39.56 23.04 3.35
CA LEU A 453 -38.67 22.83 4.50
C LEU A 453 -39.53 22.61 5.75
N ILE A 454 -39.42 21.45 6.37
CA ILE A 454 -40.10 21.10 7.61
C ILE A 454 -39.09 21.09 8.75
N ASP A 455 -39.33 21.86 9.80
CA ASP A 455 -38.52 21.82 11.01
C ASP A 455 -38.87 20.56 11.82
N THR A 456 -37.85 19.78 12.16
CA THR A 456 -38.03 18.47 12.81
C THR A 456 -38.47 18.59 14.28
N GLN A 457 -38.31 19.75 14.93
CA GLN A 457 -38.66 19.93 16.34
C GLN A 457 -40.10 20.42 16.55
N ASP A 458 -40.56 21.37 15.74
CA ASP A 458 -41.87 22.01 15.91
C ASP A 458 -42.85 21.74 14.74
N GLY A 459 -42.40 21.08 13.68
CA GLY A 459 -43.21 20.76 12.50
C GLY A 459 -43.57 21.98 11.67
N SER A 460 -42.89 23.12 11.85
CA SER A 460 -43.14 24.32 11.06
C SER A 460 -42.68 24.15 9.61
N GLU A 461 -43.51 24.61 8.68
CA GLU A 461 -43.25 24.48 7.25
C GLU A 461 -42.90 25.83 6.61
N LYS A 462 -41.84 25.85 5.80
CA LYS A 462 -41.49 26.96 4.91
C LYS A 462 -41.45 26.44 3.47
N SER A 463 -42.39 26.91 2.64
CA SER A 463 -42.40 26.61 1.20
C SER A 463 -41.61 27.66 0.41
N VAL A 464 -40.76 27.23 -0.51
CA VAL A 464 -40.02 28.05 -1.46
C VAL A 464 -40.41 27.62 -2.86
N SER A 465 -40.97 28.55 -3.65
CA SER A 465 -41.34 28.24 -5.03
C SER A 465 -40.13 28.32 -5.95
N LEU A 466 -39.97 27.31 -6.80
CA LEU A 466 -38.85 27.15 -7.72
C LEU A 466 -39.17 27.79 -9.07
N GLN A 467 -38.14 28.36 -9.72
CA GLN A 467 -38.33 29.04 -11.01
C GLN A 467 -38.49 28.06 -12.16
N SER A 468 -37.95 26.85 -12.02
CA SER A 468 -37.99 25.80 -13.03
C SER A 468 -38.16 24.43 -12.40
N ASN A 469 -38.51 23.44 -13.21
CA ASN A 469 -38.63 22.07 -12.74
C ASN A 469 -37.25 21.55 -12.34
N SER A 470 -37.12 21.15 -11.08
CA SER A 470 -35.91 20.61 -10.49
C SER A 470 -35.99 19.09 -10.42
N SER A 471 -34.85 18.41 -10.58
CA SER A 471 -34.81 16.95 -10.60
C SER A 471 -34.22 16.35 -9.33
N VAL A 472 -33.28 17.03 -8.69
CA VAL A 472 -32.53 16.51 -7.54
C VAL A 472 -32.16 17.59 -6.54
N ILE A 473 -32.00 17.17 -5.29
CA ILE A 473 -31.63 18.02 -4.16
C ILE A 473 -30.47 17.40 -3.38
N ALA A 474 -29.58 18.23 -2.85
CA ALA A 474 -28.54 17.83 -1.90
C ALA A 474 -28.43 18.85 -0.78
N SER A 475 -27.97 18.46 0.40
CA SER A 475 -27.71 19.42 1.48
C SER A 475 -26.54 19.02 2.35
N TYR A 476 -25.81 20.02 2.84
CA TYR A 476 -24.80 19.85 3.87
C TYR A 476 -24.83 21.05 4.83
N GLY A 477 -24.99 20.76 6.12
CA GLY A 477 -25.22 21.80 7.12
C GLY A 477 -26.37 22.72 6.68
N PRO A 478 -26.17 24.05 6.69
CA PRO A 478 -27.23 25.01 6.35
C PRO A 478 -27.41 25.21 4.85
N LEU A 479 -26.65 24.53 3.98
CA LEU A 479 -26.70 24.70 2.53
C LEU A 479 -27.61 23.66 1.89
N ILE A 480 -28.43 24.10 0.94
CA ILE A 480 -29.29 23.26 0.10
C ILE A 480 -28.98 23.58 -1.35
N ALA A 481 -28.61 22.56 -2.11
CA ALA A 481 -28.34 22.64 -3.54
C ALA A 481 -29.47 21.98 -4.33
N ILE A 482 -29.95 22.67 -5.36
CA ILE A 482 -31.07 22.23 -6.20
C ILE A 482 -30.65 22.31 -7.66
N SER A 483 -30.90 21.26 -8.43
CA SER A 483 -30.65 21.28 -9.87
C SER A 483 -31.74 22.04 -10.63
N GLU A 484 -31.34 22.87 -11.59
CA GLU A 484 -32.28 23.54 -12.49
C GLU A 484 -31.82 23.41 -13.95
N LYS A 485 -32.81 23.29 -14.86
CA LYS A 485 -32.54 23.22 -16.30
C LYS A 485 -32.38 24.62 -16.86
N SER A 486 -31.31 24.84 -17.63
CA SER A 486 -31.09 26.10 -18.35
C SER A 486 -30.75 25.86 -19.82
N THR A 487 -31.01 26.86 -20.66
CA THR A 487 -30.74 26.84 -22.11
C THR A 487 -29.24 26.82 -22.46
N SER A 488 -28.38 27.06 -21.48
CA SER A 488 -26.91 27.07 -21.62
C SER A 488 -26.22 25.84 -21.03
N GLY A 489 -26.97 24.84 -20.55
CA GLY A 489 -26.48 23.71 -19.78
C GLY A 489 -27.03 23.71 -18.34
N PRO A 490 -26.77 22.67 -17.55
CA PRO A 490 -27.31 22.48 -16.22
C PRO A 490 -26.72 23.50 -15.24
N ILE A 491 -27.57 23.97 -14.34
CA ILE A 491 -27.18 24.87 -13.26
C ILE A 491 -27.57 24.23 -11.92
N VAL A 492 -26.82 24.56 -10.88
CA VAL A 492 -27.14 24.20 -9.50
C VAL A 492 -27.30 25.49 -8.70
N ASN A 493 -28.47 25.65 -8.09
CA ASN A 493 -28.77 26.77 -7.20
C ASN A 493 -28.53 26.32 -5.75
N ILE A 494 -27.56 26.94 -5.09
CA ILE A 494 -27.26 26.71 -3.68
C ILE A 494 -27.89 27.84 -2.88
N THR A 495 -28.80 27.50 -1.98
CA THR A 495 -29.40 28.42 -1.02
C THR A 495 -29.06 28.00 0.40
N SER A 496 -29.27 28.88 1.36
CA SER A 496 -29.10 28.56 2.78
C SER A 496 -30.44 28.52 3.49
N VAL A 497 -30.59 27.62 4.45
CA VAL A 497 -31.79 27.56 5.28
C VAL A 497 -31.94 28.81 6.16
N ASP A 498 -30.82 29.45 6.50
CA ASP A 498 -30.77 30.63 7.37
C ASP A 498 -30.84 31.95 6.60
N SER A 499 -30.64 31.93 5.27
CA SER A 499 -30.60 33.14 4.45
C SER A 499 -31.21 32.91 3.08
N ASP A 500 -31.96 33.90 2.58
CA ASP A 500 -32.53 33.83 1.23
C ASP A 500 -31.49 34.14 0.11
N LEU A 501 -30.19 34.03 0.40
CA LEU A 501 -29.14 34.12 -0.61
C LEU A 501 -29.16 32.88 -1.50
N ILE A 502 -29.00 33.10 -2.80
CA ILE A 502 -28.92 32.03 -3.81
C ILE A 502 -27.63 32.23 -4.60
N ILE A 503 -26.79 31.21 -4.63
CA ILE A 503 -25.59 31.12 -5.44
C ILE A 503 -25.90 30.16 -6.59
N THR A 504 -25.83 30.66 -7.83
CA THR A 504 -26.02 29.83 -9.02
C THR A 504 -24.68 29.40 -9.58
N ILE A 505 -24.45 28.09 -9.66
CA ILE A 505 -23.25 27.49 -10.24
C ILE A 505 -23.63 26.83 -11.58
N PRO A 506 -23.15 27.33 -12.72
CA PRO A 506 -23.28 26.62 -13.99
C PRO A 506 -22.30 25.45 -14.05
N LEU A 507 -22.77 24.26 -14.41
CA LEU A 507 -21.92 23.08 -14.56
C LEU A 507 -21.42 22.97 -16.01
N ASP A 508 -20.13 22.68 -16.19
CA ASP A 508 -19.55 22.40 -17.51
C ASP A 508 -19.20 20.91 -17.67
N PRO A 509 -20.06 20.11 -18.32
CA PRO A 509 -19.80 18.68 -18.53
C PRO A 509 -18.81 18.38 -19.67
N ARG A 510 -18.21 19.39 -20.30
CA ARG A 510 -17.26 19.20 -21.40
C ARG A 510 -15.92 18.70 -20.91
N SER A 511 -15.35 17.78 -21.67
CA SER A 511 -13.98 17.30 -21.42
C SER A 511 -13.01 17.99 -22.39
N ASN A 512 -11.85 17.38 -22.60
CA ASN A 512 -10.83 17.84 -23.51
C ASN A 512 -11.39 17.81 -24.94
N VAL A 513 -11.18 18.87 -25.72
CA VAL A 513 -11.68 18.97 -27.12
C VAL A 513 -11.35 17.73 -27.96
N ARG A 514 -10.15 17.18 -27.81
CA ARG A 514 -9.72 15.97 -28.52
C ARG A 514 -10.49 14.72 -28.10
N THR A 515 -10.84 14.61 -26.81
CA THR A 515 -11.57 13.47 -26.26
C THR A 515 -13.02 13.51 -26.72
N ASP A 516 -13.69 14.66 -26.56
CA ASP A 516 -15.08 14.83 -26.99
C ASP A 516 -15.22 14.64 -28.51
N GLN A 517 -14.31 15.21 -29.31
CA GLN A 517 -14.31 15.00 -30.76
C GLN A 517 -14.04 13.53 -31.15
N SER A 518 -13.24 12.80 -30.35
CA SER A 518 -13.01 11.37 -30.56
C SER A 518 -14.27 10.54 -30.31
N ILE A 519 -15.12 10.94 -29.35
CA ILE A 519 -16.38 10.28 -29.03
C ILE A 519 -17.44 10.59 -30.11
N GLU A 520 -17.49 11.84 -30.58
CA GLU A 520 -18.36 12.21 -31.70
C GLU A 520 -17.99 11.45 -32.99
N ASN A 521 -16.69 11.29 -33.25
CA ASN A 521 -16.22 10.52 -34.40
C ASN A 521 -16.56 9.02 -34.34
N SER A 522 -16.81 8.46 -33.16
CA SER A 522 -17.29 7.07 -33.03
C SER A 522 -18.79 6.92 -33.29
N GLY A 523 -19.52 8.02 -33.53
CA GLY A 523 -20.96 8.01 -33.86
C GLY A 523 -21.88 8.37 -32.68
N VAL A 524 -21.32 8.73 -31.52
CA VAL A 524 -22.06 9.13 -30.32
C VAL A 524 -22.33 10.64 -30.35
N SER A 525 -23.56 11.08 -30.08
CA SER A 525 -23.88 12.51 -30.02
C SER A 525 -23.83 13.04 -28.59
N LEU A 526 -23.08 14.11 -28.35
CA LEU A 526 -22.97 14.76 -27.03
C LEU A 526 -23.85 16.02 -26.96
N GLU A 527 -24.77 16.08 -25.99
CA GLU A 527 -25.74 17.17 -25.82
C GLU A 527 -25.44 18.08 -24.62
N PHE A 528 -24.42 18.93 -24.72
CA PHE A 528 -24.04 19.79 -23.60
C PHE A 528 -25.09 20.86 -23.24
N LYS A 529 -25.84 21.40 -24.21
CA LYS A 529 -26.79 22.51 -23.95
C LYS A 529 -28.11 22.04 -23.33
N ASN A 530 -28.51 20.81 -23.60
CA ASN A 530 -29.76 20.22 -23.12
C ASN A 530 -29.49 19.22 -21.97
N SER A 531 -28.24 19.15 -21.50
CA SER A 531 -27.84 18.29 -20.39
C SER A 531 -28.56 18.67 -19.10
N SER A 532 -28.79 17.67 -18.25
CA SER A 532 -29.42 17.85 -16.94
C SER A 532 -28.70 17.08 -15.86
N VAL A 533 -28.78 17.59 -14.63
CA VAL A 533 -28.25 16.89 -13.46
C VAL A 533 -29.20 15.75 -13.11
N VAL A 534 -28.67 14.54 -13.04
CA VAL A 534 -29.40 13.32 -12.70
C VAL A 534 -29.25 12.99 -11.22
N GLU A 535 -28.09 13.27 -10.64
CA GLU A 535 -27.79 13.04 -9.22
C GLU A 535 -26.92 14.17 -8.69
N LEU A 536 -27.09 14.50 -7.42
CA LEU A 536 -26.39 15.59 -6.76
C LEU A 536 -26.08 15.19 -5.32
N VAL A 537 -24.83 15.35 -4.89
CA VAL A 537 -24.42 15.17 -3.49
C VAL A 537 -23.48 16.30 -3.07
N MET A 538 -23.47 16.61 -1.78
CA MET A 538 -22.72 17.75 -1.24
C MET A 538 -22.15 17.40 0.14
N GLU A 539 -20.89 17.78 0.37
CA GLU A 539 -20.29 17.75 1.70
C GLU A 539 -19.27 18.87 1.84
N SER A 540 -19.33 19.60 2.97
CA SER A 540 -18.44 20.74 3.23
C SER A 540 -18.49 21.77 2.10
N ASN A 541 -17.37 22.02 1.41
CA ASN A 541 -17.29 22.90 0.25
C ASN A 541 -17.40 22.17 -1.09
N TRP A 542 -17.54 20.86 -1.10
CA TRP A 542 -17.55 20.04 -2.30
C TRP A 542 -18.99 19.72 -2.73
N LEU A 543 -19.23 19.89 -4.02
CA LEU A 543 -20.45 19.50 -4.70
C LEU A 543 -20.08 18.50 -5.79
N VAL A 544 -20.74 17.35 -5.82
CA VAL A 544 -20.58 16.35 -6.87
C VAL A 544 -21.89 16.21 -7.63
N ALA A 545 -21.82 16.35 -8.95
CA ALA A 545 -22.99 16.28 -9.82
C ALA A 545 -22.77 15.25 -10.92
N THR A 546 -23.72 14.32 -11.07
CA THR A 546 -23.81 13.44 -12.25
C THR A 546 -24.66 14.13 -13.30
N VAL A 547 -24.08 14.40 -14.46
CA VAL A 547 -24.73 15.13 -15.57
C VAL A 547 -24.95 14.20 -16.75
N ASP A 548 -26.20 14.11 -17.21
CA ASP A 548 -26.57 13.43 -18.45
C ASP A 548 -26.14 14.26 -19.65
N VAL A 549 -25.25 13.72 -20.48
CA VAL A 549 -24.75 14.37 -21.70
C VAL A 549 -25.30 13.72 -22.98
N GLY A 550 -26.36 12.91 -22.88
CA GLY A 550 -27.09 12.32 -24.00
C GLY A 550 -27.17 10.80 -23.93
N GLN A 551 -26.07 10.11 -24.25
CA GLN A 551 -26.03 8.63 -24.23
C GLN A 551 -25.49 8.04 -22.93
N PHE A 552 -24.78 8.85 -22.14
CA PHE A 552 -24.15 8.43 -20.90
C PHE A 552 -23.98 9.65 -19.99
N ASN A 553 -23.63 9.37 -18.74
CA ASN A 553 -23.50 10.35 -17.68
C ASN A 553 -22.03 10.66 -17.35
N ARG A 554 -21.76 11.87 -16.85
CA ARG A 554 -20.43 12.28 -16.36
C ARG A 554 -20.52 12.81 -14.94
N THR A 555 -19.58 12.42 -14.09
CA THR A 555 -19.52 12.91 -12.71
C THR A 555 -18.51 14.05 -12.60
N ILE A 556 -19.00 15.20 -12.15
CA ILE A 556 -18.27 16.46 -12.03
C ILE A 556 -18.12 16.79 -10.56
N LEU A 557 -16.89 17.06 -10.12
CA LEU A 557 -16.55 17.59 -8.81
C LEU A 557 -16.39 19.11 -8.91
N VAL A 558 -17.08 19.84 -8.03
CA VAL A 558 -17.08 21.29 -7.96
C VAL A 558 -16.69 21.75 -6.57
N ASP A 559 -15.68 22.61 -6.48
CA ASP A 559 -15.38 23.34 -5.26
C ASP A 559 -16.23 24.61 -5.21
N THR A 560 -17.19 24.65 -4.29
CA THR A 560 -18.13 25.76 -4.14
C THR A 560 -17.48 27.06 -3.63
N LEU A 561 -16.26 27.00 -3.09
CA LEU A 561 -15.52 28.18 -2.63
C LEU A 561 -14.70 28.82 -3.76
N SER A 562 -13.99 28.01 -4.54
CA SER A 562 -13.16 28.50 -5.66
C SER A 562 -13.89 28.55 -7.01
N PHE A 563 -15.06 27.91 -7.10
CA PHE A 563 -15.81 27.65 -8.34
C PHE A 563 -15.04 26.81 -9.37
N ASN A 564 -13.97 26.13 -8.95
CA ASN A 564 -13.23 25.24 -9.83
C ASN A 564 -14.03 23.95 -10.07
N GLN A 565 -13.99 23.45 -11.29
CA GLN A 565 -14.71 22.24 -11.70
C GLN A 565 -13.76 21.25 -12.34
N SER A 566 -13.93 19.98 -12.04
CA SER A 566 -13.16 18.88 -12.63
C SER A 566 -14.06 17.68 -12.89
N ILE A 567 -13.81 16.97 -13.99
CA ILE A 567 -14.49 15.71 -14.28
C ILE A 567 -13.67 14.60 -13.63
N ILE A 568 -14.27 13.88 -12.67
CA ILE A 568 -13.60 12.81 -11.93
C ILE A 568 -13.84 11.42 -12.56
N SER A 569 -14.91 11.28 -13.35
CA SER A 569 -15.18 10.07 -14.13
C SER A 569 -14.39 10.04 -15.43
N ASN A 570 -14.19 8.85 -16.00
CA ASN A 570 -13.63 8.73 -17.34
C ASN A 570 -14.62 9.33 -18.35
N PRO A 571 -14.22 10.32 -19.19
CA PRO A 571 -15.15 10.98 -20.10
C PRO A 571 -15.80 10.08 -21.17
N ARG A 572 -15.34 8.83 -21.30
CA ARG A 572 -15.83 7.81 -22.24
C ARG A 572 -16.70 6.73 -21.59
N TRP A 573 -16.76 6.68 -20.27
CA TRP A 573 -17.50 5.67 -19.54
C TRP A 573 -18.68 6.33 -18.85
N ASP A 574 -19.80 5.62 -18.87
CA ASP A 574 -20.98 6.01 -18.12
C ASP A 574 -20.70 5.99 -16.62
N SER A 575 -21.21 6.97 -15.90
CA SER A 575 -20.86 7.25 -14.50
C SER A 575 -22.10 7.57 -13.69
N SER A 576 -22.25 7.00 -12.50
CA SER A 576 -23.48 7.14 -11.71
C SER A 576 -23.27 6.98 -10.21
N SER A 577 -24.32 7.28 -9.45
CA SER A 577 -24.48 7.11 -8.02
C SER A 577 -23.29 7.61 -7.20
N PRO A 578 -22.95 8.91 -7.27
CA PRO A 578 -21.90 9.48 -6.45
C PRO A 578 -22.35 9.56 -4.99
N SER A 579 -21.41 9.29 -4.09
CA SER A 579 -21.53 9.48 -2.65
C SER A 579 -20.25 10.14 -2.15
N ILE A 580 -20.39 11.12 -1.26
CA ILE A 580 -19.29 11.93 -0.74
C ILE A 580 -19.30 11.86 0.78
N GLY A 581 -18.14 11.59 1.37
CA GLY A 581 -17.97 11.42 2.81
C GLY A 581 -16.49 11.42 3.16
N ASN A 582 -16.10 12.03 4.29
CA ASN A 582 -14.78 11.82 4.92
C ASN A 582 -13.57 12.02 3.99
N GLY A 583 -13.64 12.99 3.07
CA GLY A 583 -12.52 13.31 2.17
C GLY A 583 -12.43 12.44 0.90
N ILE A 584 -13.41 11.57 0.66
CA ILE A 584 -13.48 10.72 -0.54
C ILE A 584 -14.82 10.88 -1.27
N VAL A 585 -14.81 10.57 -2.57
CA VAL A 585 -16.00 10.45 -3.42
C VAL A 585 -16.04 9.04 -3.98
N ALA A 586 -17.01 8.24 -3.56
CA ALA A 586 -17.31 6.94 -4.14
C ALA A 586 -18.31 7.11 -5.28
N PHE A 587 -18.11 6.47 -6.42
CA PHE A 587 -19.03 6.54 -7.55
C PHE A 587 -18.86 5.33 -8.47
N LEU A 588 -19.83 5.09 -9.32
CA LEU A 588 -19.85 3.95 -10.23
C LEU A 588 -19.40 4.35 -11.62
N GLN A 589 -18.70 3.48 -12.33
CA GLN A 589 -18.48 3.59 -13.77
C GLN A 589 -18.60 2.26 -14.49
N VAL A 590 -19.06 2.28 -15.73
CA VAL A 590 -19.00 1.09 -16.60
C VAL A 590 -17.60 0.97 -17.19
N THR A 591 -16.76 0.14 -16.58
CA THR A 591 -15.36 -0.02 -17.02
C THR A 591 -15.30 -0.54 -18.45
N ARG A 592 -14.48 0.12 -19.29
CA ARG A 592 -14.32 -0.23 -20.72
C ARG A 592 -15.63 -0.25 -21.50
N ASP A 593 -16.55 0.65 -21.15
CA ASP A 593 -17.84 0.78 -21.83
C ASP A 593 -17.69 0.88 -23.36
N ASP A 594 -18.40 0.00 -24.07
CA ASP A 594 -18.53 0.07 -25.53
C ASP A 594 -19.83 0.77 -25.89
N LEU A 595 -19.72 2.08 -26.10
CA LEU A 595 -20.83 2.99 -26.43
C LEU A 595 -21.59 2.60 -27.71
N ASN A 596 -21.02 1.76 -28.58
CA ASN A 596 -21.69 1.28 -29.79
C ASN A 596 -22.59 0.06 -29.56
N SER A 597 -22.48 -0.59 -28.39
CA SER A 597 -23.20 -1.82 -28.05
C SER A 597 -24.53 -1.58 -27.32
N ILE A 598 -24.95 -0.32 -27.16
CA ILE A 598 -26.21 0.07 -26.51
C ILE A 598 -27.39 -0.59 -27.26
N GLY A 599 -27.88 -1.71 -26.73
CA GLY A 599 -28.98 -2.50 -27.30
C GLY A 599 -28.63 -3.90 -27.83
N ASP A 600 -27.36 -4.32 -27.81
CA ASP A 600 -26.93 -5.64 -28.35
C ASP A 600 -26.90 -6.77 -27.30
N GLY A 601 -27.50 -6.55 -26.12
CA GLY A 601 -27.57 -7.55 -25.05
C GLY A 601 -26.24 -7.79 -24.30
N SER A 602 -25.23 -6.95 -24.55
CA SER A 602 -24.01 -6.86 -23.74
C SER A 602 -24.37 -6.48 -22.30
N LYS A 603 -24.00 -7.31 -21.30
CA LYS A 603 -24.13 -6.96 -19.88
C LYS A 603 -23.15 -5.82 -19.57
N ARG A 604 -23.68 -4.66 -19.19
CA ARG A 604 -22.91 -3.52 -18.70
C ARG A 604 -22.96 -3.58 -17.18
N ASN A 605 -21.86 -3.96 -16.56
CA ASN A 605 -21.73 -3.94 -15.11
C ASN A 605 -21.02 -2.66 -14.70
N ASN A 606 -21.50 -2.07 -13.62
CA ASN A 606 -20.90 -0.95 -12.95
C ASN A 606 -19.79 -1.46 -12.03
N ASP A 607 -18.68 -0.74 -12.04
CA ASP A 607 -17.59 -0.91 -11.09
C ASP A 607 -17.51 0.28 -10.14
N LEU A 608 -17.08 0.00 -8.92
CA LEU A 608 -16.85 1.00 -7.88
C LEU A 608 -15.49 1.69 -8.05
N TYR A 609 -15.54 3.01 -8.10
CA TYR A 609 -14.40 3.91 -8.11
C TYR A 609 -14.40 4.80 -6.87
N VAL A 610 -13.21 5.14 -6.40
CA VAL A 610 -12.98 6.06 -5.27
C VAL A 610 -12.05 7.17 -5.70
N HIS A 611 -12.49 8.41 -5.54
CA HIS A 611 -11.69 9.60 -5.77
C HIS A 611 -11.32 10.26 -4.44
N TYR A 612 -10.03 10.43 -4.19
CA TYR A 612 -9.50 11.06 -2.98
C TYR A 612 -9.38 12.57 -3.20
N LEU A 613 -10.06 13.36 -2.36
CA LEU A 613 -10.11 14.82 -2.52
C LEU A 613 -8.76 15.50 -2.24
N GLU A 614 -7.94 14.93 -1.35
CA GLU A 614 -6.63 15.50 -0.98
C GLU A 614 -5.56 15.24 -2.05
N SER A 615 -5.44 14.00 -2.53
CA SER A 615 -4.43 13.61 -3.53
C SER A 615 -4.89 13.81 -4.98
N SER A 616 -6.20 14.05 -5.21
CA SER A 616 -6.83 14.09 -6.53
C SER A 616 -6.60 12.81 -7.36
N GLN A 617 -6.41 11.66 -6.69
CA GLN A 617 -6.25 10.36 -7.31
C GLN A 617 -7.60 9.61 -7.37
N THR A 618 -7.86 8.89 -8.46
CA THR A 618 -9.01 7.99 -8.58
C THR A 618 -8.53 6.55 -8.70
N ASP A 619 -8.99 5.69 -7.80
CA ASP A 619 -8.69 4.26 -7.78
C ASP A 619 -9.94 3.43 -8.09
N GLN A 620 -9.73 2.25 -8.68
CA GLN A 620 -10.78 1.28 -8.99
C GLN A 620 -10.78 0.19 -7.90
N LEU A 621 -11.91 -0.02 -7.22
CA LEU A 621 -12.04 -1.02 -6.15
C LEU A 621 -12.63 -2.36 -6.62
N THR A 622 -13.51 -2.33 -7.61
CA THR A 622 -14.10 -3.54 -8.21
C THR A 622 -13.77 -3.63 -9.69
N ASN A 623 -13.63 -4.86 -10.20
CA ASN A 623 -13.43 -5.13 -11.62
C ASN A 623 -13.85 -6.58 -11.88
N ASP A 624 -15.15 -6.83 -11.94
CA ASP A 624 -15.71 -8.17 -12.18
C ASP A 624 -16.75 -8.12 -13.32
N GLU A 625 -16.54 -8.96 -14.34
CA GLU A 625 -17.41 -9.03 -15.52
C GLU A 625 -18.77 -9.70 -15.23
N ASP A 626 -18.90 -10.39 -14.09
CA ASP A 626 -20.11 -11.14 -13.70
C ASP A 626 -20.86 -10.52 -12.51
N VAL A 627 -20.33 -9.45 -11.89
CA VAL A 627 -20.94 -8.77 -10.74
C VAL A 627 -21.21 -7.30 -11.06
N ASP A 628 -22.44 -6.85 -10.89
CA ASP A 628 -22.84 -5.45 -11.02
C ASP A 628 -22.87 -4.77 -9.65
N GLN A 629 -22.33 -3.54 -9.57
CA GLN A 629 -22.29 -2.75 -8.35
C GLN A 629 -23.35 -1.66 -8.37
N SER A 630 -24.01 -1.39 -7.23
CA SER A 630 -25.02 -0.33 -7.16
C SER A 630 -25.00 0.42 -5.82
N LEU A 631 -25.42 1.69 -5.86
CA LEU A 631 -25.63 2.56 -4.70
C LEU A 631 -24.47 2.60 -3.68
N PRO A 632 -23.25 2.99 -4.05
CA PRO A 632 -22.17 3.14 -3.09
C PRO A 632 -22.46 4.26 -2.08
N GLN A 633 -22.15 4.01 -0.81
CA GLN A 633 -22.36 4.91 0.31
C GLN A 633 -21.06 5.05 1.09
N THR A 634 -20.55 6.28 1.22
CA THR A 634 -19.37 6.58 2.03
C THR A 634 -19.72 6.50 3.52
N LEU A 635 -18.89 5.78 4.28
CA LEU A 635 -18.98 5.62 5.73
C LEU A 635 -17.74 6.21 6.40
N PHE A 636 -17.72 6.27 7.73
CA PHE A 636 -16.60 6.80 8.52
C PHE A 636 -15.27 6.12 8.17
N ASN A 637 -15.26 4.78 8.13
CA ASN A 637 -14.08 3.95 7.86
C ASN A 637 -14.28 2.97 6.69
N GLY A 638 -15.12 3.30 5.71
CA GLY A 638 -15.37 2.39 4.59
C GLY A 638 -16.34 2.89 3.55
N ILE A 639 -16.71 2.00 2.63
CA ILE A 639 -17.75 2.19 1.62
C ILE A 639 -18.67 0.98 1.64
N ALA A 640 -19.97 1.21 1.76
CA ALA A 640 -20.99 0.18 1.57
C ALA A 640 -21.56 0.26 0.15
N PHE A 641 -21.90 -0.87 -0.46
CA PHE A 641 -22.47 -0.93 -1.80
C PHE A 641 -23.26 -2.23 -1.98
N ILE A 642 -24.15 -2.27 -2.96
CA ILE A 642 -24.94 -3.47 -3.27
C ILE A 642 -24.29 -4.19 -4.45
N GLU A 643 -24.00 -5.47 -4.27
CA GLU A 643 -23.50 -6.38 -5.29
C GLU A 643 -24.66 -7.20 -5.86
N GLU A 644 -24.81 -7.25 -7.18
CA GLU A 644 -25.71 -8.16 -7.88
C GLU A 644 -24.90 -9.17 -8.71
N ASP A 645 -25.05 -10.46 -8.39
CA ASP A 645 -24.32 -11.52 -9.09
C ASP A 645 -24.93 -11.87 -10.47
N GLY A 646 -24.24 -12.70 -11.24
CA GLY A 646 -24.70 -13.14 -12.55
C GLY A 646 -26.03 -13.92 -12.55
N GLN A 647 -26.53 -14.36 -11.39
CA GLN A 647 -27.81 -15.04 -11.19
C GLN A 647 -28.93 -14.08 -10.70
N GLY A 648 -28.61 -12.81 -10.42
CA GLY A 648 -29.53 -11.79 -9.92
C GLY A 648 -29.70 -11.77 -8.40
N GLN A 649 -28.83 -12.46 -7.65
CA GLN A 649 -28.83 -12.39 -6.19
C GLN A 649 -28.13 -11.10 -5.74
N LYS A 650 -28.78 -10.36 -4.83
CA LYS A 650 -28.28 -9.09 -4.29
C LYS A 650 -27.76 -9.25 -2.88
N THR A 651 -26.59 -8.70 -2.60
CA THR A 651 -25.97 -8.69 -1.26
C THR A 651 -25.40 -7.33 -0.93
N LEU A 652 -25.40 -6.96 0.36
CA LEU A 652 -24.79 -5.72 0.83
C LEU A 652 -23.32 -5.97 1.19
N GLY A 653 -22.41 -5.39 0.39
CA GLY A 653 -20.97 -5.46 0.60
C GLY A 653 -20.47 -4.21 1.33
N VAL A 654 -19.55 -4.41 2.29
CA VAL A 654 -18.83 -3.31 2.94
C VAL A 654 -17.33 -3.49 2.71
N HIS A 655 -16.71 -2.45 2.17
CA HIS A 655 -15.25 -2.33 2.06
C HIS A 655 -14.74 -1.40 3.16
N SER A 656 -13.97 -1.95 4.10
CA SER A 656 -13.34 -1.16 5.17
C SER A 656 -11.97 -0.62 4.74
N PHE A 657 -11.65 0.59 5.18
CA PHE A 657 -10.33 1.19 5.03
C PHE A 657 -9.38 0.92 6.21
N GLU A 658 -9.85 0.23 7.27
CA GLU A 658 -9.01 -0.19 8.40
C GLU A 658 -8.17 -1.45 8.10
N ASP A 659 -7.16 -1.70 8.95
CA ASP A 659 -6.11 -2.69 8.73
C ASP A 659 -6.64 -4.09 8.30
N PRO A 660 -6.06 -4.69 7.24
CA PRO A 660 -6.64 -5.80 6.47
C PRO A 660 -6.58 -7.18 7.14
N ILE A 661 -6.30 -7.28 8.45
CA ILE A 661 -6.10 -8.54 9.14
C ILE A 661 -6.99 -8.59 10.39
N GLU A 662 -7.93 -9.53 10.44
CA GLU A 662 -8.71 -9.82 11.65
C GLU A 662 -7.77 -9.91 12.87
N ASP A 663 -8.10 -9.25 13.98
CA ASP A 663 -7.27 -9.25 15.21
C ASP A 663 -6.87 -10.67 15.67
N ARG A 664 -7.73 -11.66 15.41
CA ARG A 664 -7.46 -13.09 15.64
C ARG A 664 -6.31 -13.62 14.78
N ASN A 665 -6.29 -13.28 13.49
CA ASN A 665 -5.27 -13.71 12.55
C ASN A 665 -3.97 -12.93 12.75
N ARG A 666 -4.06 -11.67 13.22
CA ARG A 666 -2.91 -10.86 13.62
C ARG A 666 -2.10 -11.54 14.72
N LEU A 667 -2.76 -12.06 15.76
CA LEU A 667 -2.11 -12.75 16.87
C LEU A 667 -1.52 -14.10 16.43
N LEU A 668 -2.21 -14.83 15.54
CA LEU A 668 -1.71 -16.06 14.94
C LEU A 668 -0.47 -15.79 14.07
N LEU A 669 -0.49 -14.78 13.21
CA LEU A 669 0.62 -14.39 12.34
C LEU A 669 1.82 -13.92 13.16
N GLN A 670 1.60 -13.09 14.17
CA GLN A 670 2.64 -12.65 15.12
C GLN A 670 3.27 -13.83 15.87
N ALA A 671 2.45 -14.73 16.41
CA ALA A 671 2.93 -15.94 17.08
C ALA A 671 3.71 -16.84 16.11
N THR A 672 3.27 -16.95 14.85
CA THR A 672 3.88 -17.79 13.84
C THR A 672 5.25 -17.24 13.39
N VAL A 673 5.37 -15.92 13.25
CA VAL A 673 6.64 -15.23 12.99
C VAL A 673 7.59 -15.35 14.19
N LEU A 674 7.09 -15.15 15.41
CA LEU A 674 7.87 -15.31 16.65
C LEU A 674 8.33 -16.75 16.89
N VAL A 675 7.58 -17.75 16.43
CA VAL A 675 7.94 -19.18 16.49
C VAL A 675 8.87 -19.57 15.33
N MET A 676 8.74 -18.95 14.16
CA MET A 676 9.65 -19.12 13.01
C MET A 676 11.09 -18.76 13.35
N ILE A 677 11.33 -17.65 14.04
CA ILE A 677 12.69 -17.19 14.39
C ILE A 677 13.50 -18.26 15.17
N PRO A 678 13.01 -18.79 16.31
CA PRO A 678 13.72 -19.85 17.04
C PRO A 678 13.66 -21.20 16.33
N LEU A 679 12.64 -21.52 15.52
CA LEU A 679 12.60 -22.76 14.74
C LEU A 679 13.62 -22.75 13.61
N ILE A 680 13.83 -21.62 12.94
CA ILE A 680 14.89 -21.42 11.95
C ILE A 680 16.24 -21.50 12.66
N PHE A 681 16.39 -20.87 13.83
CA PHE A 681 17.61 -20.97 14.64
C PHE A 681 17.88 -22.42 15.08
N LEU A 682 16.86 -23.15 15.50
CA LEU A 682 16.91 -24.56 15.86
C LEU A 682 17.22 -25.43 14.65
N TRP A 683 16.61 -25.17 13.49
CA TRP A 683 16.88 -25.89 12.25
C TRP A 683 18.31 -25.65 11.77
N VAL A 684 18.83 -24.42 11.88
CA VAL A 684 20.22 -24.06 11.56
C VAL A 684 21.18 -24.74 12.54
N THR A 685 20.90 -24.71 13.84
CA THR A 685 21.74 -25.39 14.85
C THR A 685 21.67 -26.91 14.76
N GLN A 686 20.53 -27.52 14.44
CA GLN A 686 20.40 -28.96 14.19
C GLN A 686 21.07 -29.38 12.87
N SER A 687 20.95 -28.56 11.83
CA SER A 687 21.57 -28.81 10.53
C SER A 687 23.09 -28.72 10.59
N PHE A 688 23.65 -27.92 11.51
CA PHE A 688 25.05 -27.54 11.47
C PHE A 688 25.78 -27.58 12.83
N GLY A 689 25.16 -28.08 13.90
CA GLY A 689 25.65 -27.95 15.29
C GLY A 689 26.13 -29.22 15.99
N VAL A 690 25.94 -30.42 15.43
CA VAL A 690 26.39 -31.66 16.10
C VAL A 690 27.19 -32.54 15.15
N GLN A 691 28.43 -32.11 14.86
CA GLN A 691 29.43 -33.02 14.29
C GLN A 691 30.88 -32.62 14.69
N GLN A 692 31.09 -32.14 15.91
CA GLN A 692 32.43 -31.84 16.42
C GLN A 692 32.79 -32.49 17.77
N ILE A 693 31.92 -33.30 18.38
CA ILE A 693 32.23 -33.88 19.71
C ILE A 693 32.78 -35.31 19.66
N LEU A 694 32.58 -36.08 18.59
CA LEU A 694 33.00 -37.50 18.57
C LEU A 694 34.30 -37.83 17.80
N THR A 695 34.93 -36.87 17.11
CA THR A 695 36.21 -37.09 16.43
C THR A 695 37.44 -36.55 17.16
N ARG A 696 37.27 -36.09 18.42
CA ARG A 696 38.39 -35.71 19.30
C ARG A 696 38.85 -36.81 20.28
N GLN A 697 38.30 -38.04 20.18
CA GLN A 697 38.71 -39.17 21.03
C GLN A 697 38.88 -40.51 20.29
N ALA A 698 39.17 -40.51 18.98
CA ALA A 698 39.56 -41.74 18.26
C ALA A 698 40.84 -41.54 17.46
#